data_AF-A0A179FDE0-F1
#
_entry.id   AF-A0A179FDE0-F1
#
_cell.length_a   1.000
_cell.length_b   1.000
_cell.length_c   1.000
_cell.angle_alpha   90.00
_cell.angle_beta   90.00
_cell.angle_gamma   90.00
#
_symmetry.space_group_name_H-M   'P 1'
#
loop_
_entity.id
_entity.type
_entity.pdbx_description
1 polymer ?
#
loop_
_entity_poly.entity_id
_entity_poly.type
_entity_poly.pdbx_seq_one_letter_code
_entity_poly.pdbx_strand_id
1 'polypeptide(L)'
;MQLSPLQSRLVASLAATLCLVALYLLLSSPRGALAAELSPGSPSWMDLAVLDKDNVELQTSSTYDPIFGLFSRSILGRAQDMTPLENNKPLALNLDPGSAPICYVIKKGSLAPIASKGDQKRQADSEGGGSSGNIAIFISANTCFQPTTKADKKVTTPPQMTLLVSNQTDAGCPQITSTSSGAEAKGFTSRAFHEGAVTLSINATNDVYVAIYAPKVSDDFEGRYNFEIAVSNSSYFHQYQETGGAELLWMDSDSTSALLVTRNLTDESTEIRHVMGGIPPYELYVSGADAQYLNGMRRSACGLQKNALIGTNQQGNAKNNSMVKTAMTLRGPGGLPKQQFYVVGLNATSAYSGVMIKPANVTVNAKRDEADGSVPTSPGSIVYQATTFQTNAAPNCKVVTDLEFCDEIQYAVPGNDGKYNNTELAKAYDNYAKEMYDNFLKAMMQVACETDRTSKYSLARDCSDCKRAYKRWLCTVSIPRCEDFQGESQFSVIRNVGQSFPNGTMLATDVRANLATIPSQNTSRNGFIDTTIQPGPYREIMPCEDICYQVVQSCPSKLGFNCPQPGMYGFNVSYGKRDGDSSTVSCNFPGEARTPISGVAAIIPNLTLLMGVLALSVDNNIVGRLALVTGATGGIGSACARALAADGCDVVLHYSSSLDKAEDLAQQLRERHPEQLFTIARADLTSREATRQLVPNILSDPAVSAKHKSISILVANAGVGRRIRDIKDIEEDDWDHMLEINSRSQFVVTKACLPAMREQRWGRVILVGSIASKGGGINGCHYAASKGAMTSMGLNLATVLAPEGITVNIVQPAMIGATGMIPTPKATTWESNVDKEELRTTDPGLAIASSVPVHRLGTPEEVGNIVSMFARTGYMTGQEVLVSGGLR
;
A
#
# COMPACT_ATOMS: atom_id res chain seq x y z
N MET A 1 -47.59 27.92 48.86
CA MET A 1 -46.99 26.68 49.39
C MET A 1 -45.66 27.04 50.05
N GLN A 2 -45.54 26.87 51.37
CA GLN A 2 -44.25 27.03 52.06
C GLN A 2 -43.45 25.73 51.89
N LEU A 3 -42.27 25.83 51.27
CA LEU A 3 -41.38 24.69 51.09
C LEU A 3 -40.78 24.26 52.44
N SER A 4 -40.66 22.95 52.65
CA SER A 4 -40.04 22.41 53.86
C SER A 4 -38.56 22.82 53.97
N PRO A 5 -37.97 22.88 55.18
CA PRO A 5 -36.57 23.27 55.37
C PRO A 5 -35.59 22.42 54.55
N LEU A 6 -35.93 21.14 54.31
CA LEU A 6 -35.11 20.22 53.53
C LEU A 6 -35.18 20.52 52.02
N GLN A 7 -36.36 20.86 51.51
CA GLN A 7 -36.55 21.26 50.12
C GLN A 7 -35.91 22.62 49.83
N SER A 8 -35.95 23.55 50.79
CA SER A 8 -35.26 24.84 50.67
C SER A 8 -33.73 24.66 50.58
N ARG A 9 -33.15 23.75 51.36
CA ARG A 9 -31.72 23.42 51.28
C ARG A 9 -31.33 22.74 49.97
N LEU A 10 -32.16 21.83 49.47
CA LEU A 10 -31.92 21.18 48.18
C LEU A 10 -31.94 22.19 47.03
N VAL A 11 -32.92 23.09 47.01
CA VAL A 11 -33.03 24.15 45.99
C VAL A 11 -31.87 25.13 46.09
N ALA A 12 -31.44 25.50 47.30
CA ALA A 12 -30.29 26.38 47.51
C ALA A 12 -28.97 25.72 47.05
N SER A 13 -28.76 24.44 47.36
CA SER A 13 -27.58 23.71 46.87
C SER A 13 -27.61 23.55 45.35
N LEU A 14 -28.76 23.21 44.76
CA LEU A 14 -28.88 23.10 43.29
C LEU A 14 -28.59 24.44 42.60
N ALA A 15 -29.12 25.54 43.14
CA ALA A 15 -28.86 26.89 42.63
C ALA A 15 -27.38 27.29 42.77
N ALA A 16 -26.74 26.97 43.89
CA ALA A 16 -25.31 27.22 44.09
C ALA A 16 -24.44 26.41 43.12
N THR A 17 -24.77 25.14 42.87
CA THR A 17 -24.06 24.30 41.91
C THR A 17 -24.26 24.79 40.48
N LEU A 18 -25.48 25.21 40.11
CA LEU A 18 -25.76 25.79 38.79
C LEU A 18 -25.02 27.13 38.60
N CYS A 19 -24.93 27.97 39.63
CA CYS A 19 -24.13 29.19 39.59
C CYS A 19 -22.63 28.89 39.45
N LEU A 20 -22.10 27.88 40.13
CA LEU A 20 -20.70 27.45 39.99
C LEU A 20 -20.40 26.88 38.61
N VAL A 21 -21.32 26.12 38.02
CA VAL A 21 -21.20 25.62 36.64
C VAL A 21 -21.29 26.78 35.64
N ALA A 22 -22.17 27.76 35.84
CA ALA A 22 -22.24 28.95 35.01
C ALA A 22 -20.97 29.80 35.12
N LEU A 23 -20.41 29.97 36.32
CA LEU A 23 -19.13 30.65 36.55
C LEU A 23 -17.95 29.90 35.92
N TYR A 24 -17.95 28.57 36.01
CA TYR A 24 -16.97 27.73 35.34
C TYR A 24 -17.08 27.88 33.82
N LEU A 25 -18.27 27.88 33.24
CA LEU A 25 -18.45 28.07 31.79
C LEU A 25 -18.13 29.50 31.33
N LEU A 26 -18.37 30.51 32.17
CA LEU A 26 -18.00 31.90 31.89
C LEU A 26 -16.47 32.12 31.96
N LEU A 27 -15.79 31.52 32.95
CA LEU A 27 -14.34 31.62 33.14
C LEU A 27 -13.55 30.67 32.23
N SER A 28 -14.17 29.60 31.71
CA SER A 28 -13.55 28.60 30.82
C SER A 28 -13.85 28.83 29.33
N SER A 29 -14.42 29.97 28.96
CA SER A 29 -14.59 30.30 27.54
C SER A 29 -13.23 30.61 26.89
N PRO A 30 -12.88 29.95 25.76
CA PRO A 30 -11.66 30.27 25.03
C PRO A 30 -11.80 31.66 24.43
N ARG A 31 -10.83 32.54 24.70
CA ARG A 31 -10.68 33.82 23.99
C ARG A 31 -10.25 33.55 22.55
N GLY A 32 -11.23 33.32 21.68
CA GLY A 32 -11.09 33.63 20.26
C GLY A 32 -11.06 35.15 20.10
N ALA A 33 -10.02 35.66 19.44
CA ALA A 33 -10.03 37.03 18.95
C ALA A 33 -11.01 37.11 17.77
N LEU A 34 -12.17 37.73 17.98
CA LEU A 34 -13.03 38.24 16.92
C LEU A 34 -12.83 39.75 16.87
N ALA A 35 -12.26 40.25 15.78
CA ALA A 35 -12.41 41.64 15.39
C ALA A 35 -13.64 41.72 14.46
N ALA A 36 -14.69 42.40 14.92
CA ALA A 36 -15.86 42.71 14.13
C ALA A 36 -15.56 43.90 13.19
N GLU A 37 -16.18 43.83 12.01
CA GLU A 37 -16.04 44.75 10.88
C GLU A 37 -16.56 46.17 11.13
N LEU A 38 -15.95 47.13 10.42
CA LEU A 38 -16.56 48.40 10.04
C LEU A 38 -16.38 48.58 8.53
N SER A 39 -17.49 48.63 7.79
CA SER A 39 -17.65 49.31 6.48
C SER A 39 -18.43 50.62 6.74
N PRO A 40 -18.41 51.70 5.90
CA PRO A 40 -18.25 51.71 4.44
C PRO A 40 -17.46 52.91 3.84
N GLY A 41 -17.21 52.89 2.52
CA GLY A 41 -16.88 54.11 1.76
C GLY A 41 -16.22 53.91 0.38
N SER A 42 -17.01 53.58 -0.65
CA SER A 42 -16.71 53.85 -2.07
C SER A 42 -16.79 55.37 -2.38
N PRO A 43 -16.46 55.93 -3.58
CA PRO A 43 -16.22 55.29 -4.89
C PRO A 43 -15.12 55.97 -5.77
N SER A 44 -15.10 55.55 -7.05
CA SER A 44 -14.51 56.24 -8.23
C SER A 44 -12.99 56.18 -8.34
N TRP A 45 -12.34 56.19 -9.50
CA TRP A 45 -12.64 56.08 -10.93
C TRP A 45 -11.26 56.32 -11.59
N MET A 46 -10.86 55.55 -12.59
CA MET A 46 -10.08 55.96 -13.79
C MET A 46 -9.45 54.69 -14.38
N ASP A 47 -9.89 54.10 -15.49
CA ASP A 47 -10.16 54.61 -16.84
C ASP A 47 -8.94 54.46 -17.78
N LEU A 48 -9.27 54.07 -19.02
CA LEU A 48 -8.49 54.00 -20.27
C LEU A 48 -7.47 52.85 -20.44
N ALA A 49 -7.67 51.87 -21.33
CA ALA A 49 -7.96 51.85 -22.79
C ALA A 49 -6.72 52.02 -23.69
N VAL A 50 -6.39 50.97 -24.46
CA VAL A 50 -5.75 50.94 -25.81
C VAL A 50 -6.04 49.54 -26.39
N LEU A 51 -7.05 49.29 -27.25
CA LEU A 51 -7.16 49.51 -28.72
C LEU A 51 -5.98 48.99 -29.57
N ASP A 52 -6.15 47.84 -30.22
CA ASP A 52 -6.16 47.60 -31.70
C ASP A 52 -6.04 46.08 -31.95
N LYS A 53 -7.00 45.37 -32.55
CA LYS A 53 -7.39 45.29 -33.98
C LYS A 53 -6.18 45.12 -34.92
N ASP A 54 -6.05 43.92 -35.50
CA ASP A 54 -6.41 43.76 -36.91
C ASP A 54 -6.59 42.29 -37.33
N ASN A 55 -7.68 42.09 -38.09
CA ASN A 55 -8.03 40.91 -38.86
C ASN A 55 -7.30 40.96 -40.21
N VAL A 56 -6.76 39.83 -40.68
CA VAL A 56 -6.68 39.56 -42.12
C VAL A 56 -6.97 38.08 -42.37
N GLU A 57 -8.09 37.81 -43.05
CA GLU A 57 -8.44 36.54 -43.68
C GLU A 57 -7.69 36.35 -45.02
N LEU A 58 -7.53 35.08 -45.39
CA LEU A 58 -7.86 34.45 -46.68
C LEU A 58 -6.77 33.56 -47.32
N GLN A 59 -7.28 32.40 -47.73
CA GLN A 59 -7.01 31.64 -48.95
C GLN A 59 -6.06 30.43 -48.95
N THR A 60 -6.75 29.30 -49.05
CA THR A 60 -6.45 28.04 -49.73
C THR A 60 -5.59 28.13 -51.00
N SER A 61 -4.66 27.20 -51.18
CA SER A 61 -4.25 26.70 -52.51
C SER A 61 -3.76 25.25 -52.43
N SER A 62 -3.83 24.58 -53.59
CA SER A 62 -3.86 23.14 -53.80
C SER A 62 -2.50 22.52 -54.14
N THR A 63 -2.45 21.18 -54.02
CA THR A 63 -1.72 20.22 -54.87
C THR A 63 -0.18 20.31 -54.95
N TYR A 64 0.49 19.31 -54.39
CA TYR A 64 1.65 18.68 -55.04
C TYR A 64 1.77 17.22 -54.62
N ASP A 65 1.63 16.32 -55.60
CA ASP A 65 1.76 14.87 -55.47
C ASP A 65 2.85 14.45 -56.48
N PRO A 66 4.03 13.96 -56.06
CA PRO A 66 5.03 13.52 -57.02
C PRO A 66 4.78 12.08 -57.46
N ILE A 67 4.32 11.96 -58.70
CA ILE A 67 4.39 10.76 -59.52
C ILE A 67 5.88 10.52 -59.88
N PHE A 68 6.46 9.41 -59.41
CA PHE A 68 7.53 8.74 -60.13
C PHE A 68 7.03 7.37 -60.60
N GLY A 69 6.78 7.28 -61.89
CA GLY A 69 6.59 6.03 -62.60
C GLY A 69 7.93 5.37 -62.96
N LEU A 70 7.84 4.07 -63.17
CA LEU A 70 8.63 3.31 -64.15
C LEU A 70 10.10 3.01 -63.83
N PHE A 71 10.39 2.33 -62.71
CA PHE A 71 11.45 1.28 -62.66
C PHE A 71 11.19 0.33 -61.48
N SER A 72 10.37 -0.71 -61.70
CA SER A 72 10.39 -1.97 -60.92
C SER A 72 9.30 -2.93 -61.44
N ARG A 73 9.36 -3.28 -62.73
CA ARG A 73 8.68 -4.47 -63.25
C ARG A 73 9.69 -5.27 -64.07
N SER A 74 10.73 -5.81 -63.41
CA SER A 74 11.60 -6.80 -64.04
C SER A 74 12.54 -7.56 -63.09
N ILE A 75 12.15 -7.88 -61.84
CA ILE A 75 12.87 -8.92 -61.06
C ILE A 75 11.85 -9.67 -60.19
N LEU A 76 10.91 -10.37 -60.83
CA LEU A 76 10.18 -11.48 -60.22
C LEU A 76 10.56 -12.72 -61.01
N GLY A 77 11.68 -13.33 -60.62
CA GLY A 77 12.15 -14.56 -61.26
C GLY A 77 13.66 -14.72 -61.23
N ARG A 78 14.24 -14.91 -60.04
CA ARG A 78 15.43 -15.74 -59.74
C ARG A 78 15.83 -15.57 -58.27
N ALA A 79 15.97 -16.71 -57.57
CA ALA A 79 16.41 -16.93 -56.19
C ALA A 79 15.58 -16.26 -55.06
N GLN A 80 15.20 -17.03 -54.04
CA GLN A 80 14.79 -16.46 -52.75
C GLN A 80 16.04 -15.85 -52.11
N ASP A 81 16.34 -14.60 -52.46
CA ASP A 81 17.49 -13.87 -51.93
C ASP A 81 17.28 -13.64 -50.41
N MET A 82 18.10 -14.29 -49.60
CA MET A 82 18.14 -14.07 -48.17
C MET A 82 18.71 -12.69 -47.87
N THR A 83 17.98 -11.90 -47.09
CA THR A 83 18.44 -10.57 -46.69
C THR A 83 19.38 -10.68 -45.49
N PRO A 84 20.61 -10.11 -45.54
CA PRO A 84 21.49 -10.15 -44.38
C PRO A 84 20.97 -9.26 -43.24
N LEU A 85 21.02 -9.75 -42.00
CA LEU A 85 20.77 -8.95 -40.80
C LEU A 85 22.11 -8.46 -40.21
N GLU A 86 22.18 -7.15 -39.94
CA GLU A 86 23.35 -6.48 -39.36
C GLU A 86 23.13 -6.19 -37.86
N ASN A 87 24.22 -6.10 -37.10
CA ASN A 87 24.18 -5.84 -35.66
C ASN A 87 23.52 -4.48 -35.35
N ASN A 88 22.48 -4.47 -34.51
CA ASN A 88 21.75 -3.28 -34.05
C ASN A 88 21.16 -2.41 -35.19
N LYS A 89 20.84 -3.00 -36.34
CA LYS A 89 20.22 -2.32 -37.48
C LYS A 89 18.86 -2.93 -37.78
N PRO A 90 17.75 -2.30 -37.35
CA PRO A 90 16.43 -2.84 -37.58
C PRO A 90 16.03 -2.74 -39.06
N LEU A 91 15.32 -3.74 -39.56
CA LEU A 91 14.71 -3.78 -40.88
C LEU A 91 13.20 -3.88 -40.75
N ALA A 92 12.46 -3.09 -41.53
CA ALA A 92 11.00 -3.16 -41.58
C ALA A 92 10.51 -3.56 -42.97
N LEU A 93 9.56 -4.50 -43.02
CA LEU A 93 8.99 -5.04 -44.26
C LEU A 93 7.48 -5.26 -44.13
N ASN A 94 6.79 -5.19 -45.26
CA ASN A 94 5.38 -5.52 -45.39
C ASN A 94 5.23 -6.99 -45.80
N LEU A 95 4.26 -7.68 -45.22
CA LEU A 95 3.99 -9.08 -45.49
C LEU A 95 2.48 -9.30 -45.68
N ASP A 96 2.11 -9.89 -46.81
CA ASP A 96 0.71 -10.22 -47.10
C ASP A 96 0.31 -11.51 -46.37
N PRO A 97 -0.91 -11.61 -45.81
CA PRO A 97 -1.35 -12.80 -45.08
C PRO A 97 -1.30 -14.07 -45.95
N GLY A 98 -0.70 -15.15 -45.43
CA GLY A 98 -0.59 -16.43 -46.13
C GLY A 98 0.44 -16.46 -47.27
N SER A 99 1.26 -15.43 -47.43
CA SER A 99 2.38 -15.42 -48.36
C SER A 99 3.55 -16.32 -47.89
N ALA A 100 4.50 -16.57 -48.78
CA ALA A 100 5.72 -17.32 -48.44
C ALA A 100 6.52 -16.59 -47.35
N PRO A 101 7.21 -17.31 -46.45
CA PRO A 101 7.99 -16.68 -45.39
C PRO A 101 9.12 -15.81 -45.99
N ILE A 102 9.38 -14.66 -45.35
CA ILE A 102 10.55 -13.83 -45.66
C ILE A 102 11.73 -14.36 -44.85
N CYS A 103 12.88 -14.53 -45.50
CA CYS A 103 14.06 -15.14 -44.88
C CYS A 103 15.24 -14.18 -44.81
N TYR A 104 15.97 -14.33 -43.72
CA TYR A 104 17.14 -13.55 -43.38
C TYR A 104 18.30 -14.49 -43.02
N VAL A 105 19.52 -13.99 -43.20
CA VAL A 105 20.75 -14.68 -42.79
C VAL A 105 21.57 -13.78 -41.89
N ILE A 106 22.02 -14.34 -40.78
CA ILE A 106 22.97 -13.70 -39.86
C ILE A 106 24.31 -14.38 -40.10
N LYS A 107 25.24 -13.65 -40.72
CA LYS A 107 26.58 -14.17 -41.01
C LYS A 107 27.43 -14.14 -39.76
N LYS A 108 28.20 -15.20 -39.50
CA LYS A 108 29.10 -15.30 -38.33
C LYS A 108 30.03 -14.09 -38.13
N GLY A 109 30.46 -13.45 -39.22
CA GLY A 109 31.35 -12.27 -39.18
C GLY A 109 30.66 -10.90 -39.05
N SER A 110 29.33 -10.79 -39.24
CA SER A 110 28.63 -9.48 -39.24
C SER A 110 28.23 -8.97 -37.86
N LEU A 111 28.40 -9.80 -36.81
CA LEU A 111 28.08 -9.47 -35.42
C LEU A 111 29.32 -9.26 -34.52
N ALA A 112 30.53 -9.24 -35.10
CA ALA A 112 31.75 -8.94 -34.35
C ALA A 112 31.73 -7.47 -33.88
N PRO A 113 32.20 -7.16 -32.65
CA PRO A 113 32.30 -5.78 -32.19
C PRO A 113 33.18 -4.98 -33.16
N ILE A 114 32.71 -3.80 -33.55
CA ILE A 114 33.51 -2.85 -34.32
C ILE A 114 34.70 -2.47 -33.43
N ALA A 115 35.87 -3.04 -33.71
CA ALA A 115 37.11 -2.53 -33.15
C ALA A 115 37.22 -1.05 -33.55
N SER A 116 37.47 -0.18 -32.57
CA SER A 116 37.71 1.24 -32.82
C SER A 116 38.77 1.38 -33.91
N LYS A 117 38.53 2.29 -34.87
CA LYS A 117 39.54 2.67 -35.86
C LYS A 117 40.72 3.34 -35.13
N GLY A 118 41.63 2.54 -34.63
CA GLY A 118 42.84 2.96 -33.93
C GLY A 118 44.01 2.00 -34.10
N ASP A 119 43.77 0.69 -34.24
CA ASP A 119 44.84 -0.32 -34.18
C ASP A 119 44.97 -1.21 -35.44
N GLN A 120 44.75 -0.66 -36.64
CA GLN A 120 45.03 -1.39 -37.90
C GLN A 120 46.51 -1.34 -38.34
N LYS A 121 47.46 -1.20 -37.40
CA LYS A 121 48.88 -1.24 -37.76
C LYS A 121 49.77 -1.94 -36.74
N ARG A 122 49.37 -3.12 -36.23
CA ARG A 122 50.28 -4.07 -35.55
C ARG A 122 49.64 -5.44 -35.30
N GLN A 123 49.32 -6.18 -36.36
CA GLN A 123 49.21 -7.65 -36.34
C GLN A 123 48.96 -8.17 -37.77
N ALA A 124 49.97 -8.00 -38.62
CA ALA A 124 50.25 -9.00 -39.64
C ALA A 124 51.42 -9.81 -39.04
N ASP A 125 51.32 -11.13 -39.09
CA ASP A 125 52.23 -12.14 -38.51
C ASP A 125 51.76 -12.77 -37.18
N SER A 126 50.64 -13.51 -37.25
CA SER A 126 50.52 -14.78 -36.54
C SER A 126 49.44 -15.65 -37.18
N GLU A 127 49.86 -16.66 -37.94
CA GLU A 127 49.03 -17.79 -38.33
C GLU A 127 48.60 -18.57 -37.06
N GLY A 128 47.35 -19.05 -37.06
CA GLY A 128 46.88 -20.10 -36.15
C GLY A 128 46.31 -19.61 -34.82
N GLY A 129 44.99 -19.40 -34.76
CA GLY A 129 44.29 -19.18 -33.50
C GLY A 129 42.90 -18.57 -33.62
N GLY A 130 42.04 -19.10 -34.51
CA GLY A 130 40.64 -18.70 -34.55
C GLY A 130 39.93 -19.09 -33.26
N SER A 131 39.67 -18.12 -32.39
CA SER A 131 38.85 -18.33 -31.19
C SER A 131 37.45 -18.79 -31.63
N SER A 132 37.22 -20.09 -31.54
CA SER A 132 35.93 -20.76 -31.72
C SER A 132 35.05 -20.50 -30.49
N GLY A 133 34.80 -19.23 -30.20
CA GLY A 133 33.89 -18.81 -29.14
C GLY A 133 32.44 -18.91 -29.61
N ASN A 134 31.58 -19.56 -28.83
CA ASN A 134 30.13 -19.46 -29.00
C ASN A 134 29.71 -17.99 -28.85
N ILE A 135 29.08 -17.41 -29.89
CA ILE A 135 28.53 -16.05 -29.82
C ILE A 135 27.04 -16.17 -29.48
N ALA A 136 26.61 -15.46 -28.44
CA ALA A 136 25.20 -15.31 -28.12
C ALA A 136 24.57 -14.29 -29.07
N ILE A 137 23.52 -14.70 -29.77
CA ILE A 137 22.77 -13.87 -30.71
C ILE A 137 21.38 -13.65 -30.16
N PHE A 138 21.00 -12.38 -30.03
CA PHE A 138 19.69 -11.95 -29.57
C PHE A 138 18.87 -11.49 -30.77
N ILE A 139 17.81 -12.24 -31.09
CA ILE A 139 16.89 -11.95 -32.19
C ILE A 139 15.59 -11.42 -31.58
N SER A 140 15.10 -10.30 -32.10
CA SER A 140 13.87 -9.68 -31.63
C SER A 140 13.09 -9.05 -32.77
N ALA A 141 11.76 -9.16 -32.74
CA ALA A 141 10.90 -8.57 -33.75
C ALA A 141 9.59 -8.04 -33.15
N ASN A 142 9.07 -6.96 -33.75
CA ASN A 142 7.86 -6.25 -33.37
C ASN A 142 6.89 -6.13 -34.56
N THR A 143 5.59 -6.28 -34.32
CA THR A 143 4.52 -6.06 -35.29
C THR A 143 4.09 -4.60 -35.23
N CYS A 144 4.25 -3.84 -36.31
CA CYS A 144 3.86 -2.43 -36.35
C CYS A 144 2.46 -2.22 -36.93
N PHE A 145 2.02 -3.08 -37.85
CA PHE A 145 0.65 -3.12 -38.35
C PHE A 145 0.21 -4.58 -38.50
N GLN A 146 -1.07 -4.83 -38.26
CA GLN A 146 -1.70 -6.13 -38.47
C GLN A 146 -3.07 -5.94 -39.16
N PRO A 147 -3.62 -6.98 -39.81
CA PRO A 147 -4.95 -6.91 -40.41
C PRO A 147 -6.03 -6.55 -39.38
N THR A 148 -6.99 -5.72 -39.77
CA THR A 148 -8.14 -5.31 -38.95
C THR A 148 -9.40 -6.02 -39.43
N THR A 149 -10.36 -6.24 -38.53
CA THR A 149 -11.67 -6.78 -38.91
C THR A 149 -12.43 -5.77 -39.76
N LYS A 150 -13.07 -6.23 -40.84
CA LYS A 150 -13.95 -5.40 -41.68
C LYS A 150 -15.14 -4.89 -40.87
N ALA A 151 -15.65 -3.70 -41.23
CA ALA A 151 -16.67 -2.97 -40.47
C ALA A 151 -17.95 -3.77 -40.14
N ASP A 152 -18.35 -4.72 -41.00
CA ASP A 152 -19.59 -5.51 -40.84
C ASP A 152 -19.42 -6.82 -40.05
N LYS A 153 -18.24 -7.08 -39.48
CA LYS A 153 -17.88 -8.36 -38.85
C LYS A 153 -17.57 -8.20 -37.37
N LYS A 154 -17.81 -9.28 -36.60
CA LYS A 154 -17.54 -9.30 -35.16
C LYS A 154 -16.05 -9.06 -34.91
N VAL A 155 -15.73 -8.06 -34.09
CA VAL A 155 -14.35 -7.72 -33.78
C VAL A 155 -13.67 -8.89 -33.07
N THR A 156 -12.63 -9.41 -33.69
CA THR A 156 -11.84 -10.56 -33.23
C THR A 156 -10.36 -10.24 -33.41
N THR A 157 -9.52 -10.80 -32.54
CA THR A 157 -8.07 -10.59 -32.60
C THR A 157 -7.50 -11.33 -33.82
N PRO A 158 -6.72 -10.66 -34.69
CA PRO A 158 -6.10 -11.32 -35.83
C PRO A 158 -5.05 -12.33 -35.37
N PRO A 159 -4.86 -13.44 -36.12
CA PRO A 159 -3.78 -14.38 -35.87
C PRO A 159 -2.41 -13.70 -35.82
N GLN A 160 -1.55 -14.14 -34.89
CA GLN A 160 -0.22 -13.56 -34.70
C GLN A 160 0.82 -14.18 -35.66
N MET A 161 1.84 -13.40 -36.04
CA MET A 161 2.95 -13.89 -36.87
C MET A 161 3.81 -14.92 -36.12
N THR A 162 4.64 -15.67 -36.85
CA THR A 162 5.57 -16.66 -36.27
C THR A 162 6.99 -16.39 -36.72
N LEU A 163 7.92 -16.38 -35.75
CA LEU A 163 9.37 -16.35 -35.95
C LEU A 163 9.90 -17.79 -36.00
N LEU A 164 10.70 -18.09 -37.01
CA LEU A 164 11.32 -19.40 -37.23
C LEU A 164 12.83 -19.21 -37.30
N VAL A 165 13.60 -19.94 -36.48
CA VAL A 165 15.06 -19.81 -36.48
C VAL A 165 15.76 -21.16 -36.53
N SER A 166 16.79 -21.27 -37.37
CA SER A 166 17.62 -22.47 -37.51
C SER A 166 19.12 -22.14 -37.43
N ASN A 167 19.89 -23.02 -36.80
CA ASN A 167 21.35 -23.00 -36.73
C ASN A 167 22.00 -24.11 -37.58
N GLN A 168 21.21 -24.81 -38.40
CA GLN A 168 21.71 -25.84 -39.29
C GLN A 168 22.43 -25.20 -40.48
N THR A 169 23.55 -25.80 -40.90
CA THR A 169 24.27 -25.41 -42.11
C THR A 169 23.36 -25.59 -43.32
N ASP A 170 23.25 -24.56 -44.16
CA ASP A 170 22.45 -24.55 -45.40
C ASP A 170 20.93 -24.76 -45.21
N ALA A 171 20.36 -24.34 -44.07
CA ALA A 171 18.93 -24.54 -43.77
C ALA A 171 17.97 -23.88 -44.78
N GLY A 172 18.40 -22.82 -45.49
CA GLY A 172 17.57 -22.21 -46.53
C GLY A 172 16.33 -21.46 -45.98
N CYS A 173 15.42 -21.10 -46.88
CA CYS A 173 14.08 -20.64 -46.52
C CYS A 173 13.19 -21.85 -46.18
N PRO A 174 12.55 -21.90 -45.00
CA PRO A 174 11.72 -23.04 -44.62
C PRO A 174 10.45 -23.15 -45.47
N GLN A 175 10.04 -24.38 -45.76
CA GLN A 175 8.68 -24.69 -46.24
C GLN A 175 7.77 -24.87 -45.02
N ILE A 176 6.72 -24.06 -44.92
CA ILE A 176 5.83 -24.03 -43.76
C ILE A 176 4.81 -25.17 -43.85
N THR A 177 4.73 -25.99 -42.80
CA THR A 177 3.62 -26.92 -42.59
C THR A 177 2.68 -26.32 -41.54
N SER A 178 1.49 -25.88 -41.95
CA SER A 178 0.49 -25.33 -41.03
C SER A 178 -0.14 -26.44 -40.19
N THR A 179 -0.02 -26.38 -38.86
CA THR A 179 -0.72 -27.26 -37.92
C THR A 179 -1.73 -26.46 -37.09
N SER A 180 -2.66 -27.13 -36.41
CA SER A 180 -3.65 -26.48 -35.54
C SER A 180 -3.02 -25.75 -34.34
N SER A 181 -1.74 -26.00 -34.04
CA SER A 181 -0.96 -25.38 -32.95
C SER A 181 -0.02 -24.24 -33.41
N GLY A 182 0.08 -23.94 -34.71
CA GLY A 182 0.94 -22.88 -35.25
C GLY A 182 1.69 -23.27 -36.52
N ALA A 183 2.51 -22.34 -37.04
CA ALA A 183 3.37 -22.59 -38.19
C ALA A 183 4.65 -23.30 -37.74
N GLU A 184 4.86 -24.53 -38.20
CA GLU A 184 6.06 -25.32 -37.91
C GLU A 184 6.84 -25.58 -39.20
N ALA A 185 8.17 -25.66 -39.07
CA ALA A 185 9.07 -26.04 -40.16
C ALA A 185 10.14 -26.99 -39.63
N LYS A 186 10.41 -28.07 -40.37
CA LYS A 186 11.39 -29.09 -39.99
C LYS A 186 12.80 -28.46 -39.90
N GLY A 187 13.46 -28.61 -38.75
CA GLY A 187 14.79 -28.05 -38.51
C GLY A 187 14.82 -26.59 -38.04
N PHE A 188 13.65 -25.98 -37.77
CA PHE A 188 13.52 -24.62 -37.24
C PHE A 188 12.84 -24.63 -35.86
N THR A 189 13.29 -23.75 -34.98
CA THR A 189 12.60 -23.42 -33.74
C THR A 189 11.53 -22.38 -34.03
N SER A 190 10.26 -22.71 -33.80
CA SER A 190 9.11 -21.81 -33.98
C SER A 190 8.77 -21.06 -32.69
N ARG A 191 8.52 -19.76 -32.81
CA ARG A 191 8.02 -18.89 -31.73
C ARG A 191 6.93 -17.98 -32.29
N ALA A 192 5.71 -18.12 -31.81
CA ALA A 192 4.63 -17.19 -32.14
C ALA A 192 4.89 -15.82 -31.49
N PHE A 193 4.50 -14.74 -32.17
CA PHE A 193 4.48 -13.41 -31.58
C PHE A 193 3.42 -13.37 -30.48
N HIS A 194 3.75 -12.72 -29.37
CA HIS A 194 2.83 -12.53 -28.26
C HIS A 194 2.53 -11.04 -28.11
N GLU A 195 1.28 -10.64 -28.36
CA GLU A 195 0.87 -9.22 -28.39
C GLU A 195 1.79 -8.37 -29.28
N GLY A 196 2.19 -8.93 -30.42
CA GLY A 196 3.00 -8.25 -31.42
C GLY A 196 4.50 -8.19 -31.13
N ALA A 197 5.00 -8.83 -30.08
CA ALA A 197 6.45 -8.90 -29.81
C ALA A 197 6.94 -10.35 -29.73
N VAL A 198 8.19 -10.58 -30.16
CA VAL A 198 8.88 -11.87 -30.02
C VAL A 198 10.36 -11.65 -29.73
N THR A 199 10.92 -12.46 -28.84
CA THR A 199 12.34 -12.48 -28.50
C THR A 199 12.84 -13.93 -28.46
N LEU A 200 14.05 -14.15 -28.99
CA LEU A 200 14.70 -15.46 -29.00
C LEU A 200 16.22 -15.29 -28.91
N SER A 201 16.86 -15.97 -27.96
CA SER A 201 18.32 -16.03 -27.85
C SER A 201 18.84 -17.40 -28.27
N ILE A 202 19.90 -17.41 -29.07
CA ILE A 202 20.56 -18.62 -29.56
C ILE A 202 22.07 -18.43 -29.48
N ASN A 203 22.77 -19.44 -28.98
CA ASN A 203 24.23 -19.53 -29.08
C ASN A 203 24.57 -20.25 -30.39
N ALA A 204 25.23 -19.56 -31.31
CA ALA A 204 25.53 -20.09 -32.63
C ALA A 204 27.04 -20.12 -32.91
N THR A 205 27.50 -21.23 -33.50
CA THR A 205 28.87 -21.40 -34.03
C THR A 205 28.96 -21.16 -35.53
N ASN A 206 27.81 -21.21 -36.21
CA ASN A 206 27.62 -21.13 -37.66
C ASN A 206 26.63 -20.01 -38.01
N ASP A 207 26.41 -19.75 -39.30
CA ASP A 207 25.40 -18.80 -39.77
C ASP A 207 24.00 -19.20 -39.28
N VAL A 208 23.20 -18.21 -38.91
CA VAL A 208 21.84 -18.40 -38.40
C VAL A 208 20.83 -17.94 -39.43
N TYR A 209 19.87 -18.82 -39.75
CA TYR A 209 18.80 -18.55 -40.69
C TYR A 209 17.53 -18.20 -39.92
N VAL A 210 16.94 -17.05 -40.25
CA VAL A 210 15.73 -16.53 -39.60
C VAL A 210 14.65 -16.36 -40.64
N ALA A 211 13.43 -16.80 -40.36
CA ALA A 211 12.28 -16.60 -41.21
C ALA A 211 11.10 -16.06 -40.42
N ILE A 212 10.33 -15.16 -41.04
CA ILE A 212 9.07 -14.64 -40.49
C ILE A 212 7.94 -15.06 -41.40
N TYR A 213 6.89 -15.62 -40.79
CA TYR A 213 5.71 -16.10 -41.48
C TYR A 213 4.45 -15.41 -40.95
N ALA A 214 3.62 -14.91 -41.87
CA ALA A 214 2.28 -14.40 -41.57
C ALA A 214 1.24 -15.48 -41.89
N PRO A 215 0.44 -15.91 -40.89
CA PRO A 215 -0.61 -16.89 -41.12
C PRO A 215 -1.68 -16.36 -42.09
N LYS A 216 -2.36 -17.29 -42.77
CA LYS A 216 -3.55 -16.95 -43.57
C LYS A 216 -4.67 -16.50 -42.64
N VAL A 217 -5.25 -15.33 -42.93
CA VAL A 217 -6.40 -14.78 -42.20
C VAL A 217 -7.70 -15.12 -42.93
N SER A 218 -8.84 -15.13 -42.22
CA SER A 218 -10.17 -15.30 -42.85
C SER A 218 -10.55 -14.06 -43.67
N ASP A 219 -11.56 -14.19 -44.54
CA ASP A 219 -12.08 -13.09 -45.35
C ASP A 219 -12.72 -11.96 -44.54
N ASP A 220 -12.87 -12.15 -43.23
CA ASP A 220 -13.38 -11.16 -42.29
C ASP A 220 -12.34 -10.07 -41.96
N PHE A 221 -11.07 -10.29 -42.28
CA PHE A 221 -9.97 -9.34 -42.06
C PHE A 221 -9.57 -8.64 -43.35
N GLU A 222 -9.06 -7.41 -43.21
CA GLU A 222 -8.46 -6.64 -44.29
C GLU A 222 -7.15 -5.97 -43.84
N GLY A 223 -6.26 -5.70 -44.79
CA GLY A 223 -4.95 -5.13 -44.53
C GLY A 223 -3.81 -6.15 -44.59
N ARG A 224 -2.62 -5.68 -44.22
CA ARG A 224 -1.36 -6.43 -44.31
C ARG A 224 -0.62 -6.37 -42.99
N TYR A 225 0.31 -7.30 -42.79
CA TYR A 225 1.25 -7.22 -41.67
C TYR A 225 2.41 -6.29 -42.04
N ASN A 226 2.85 -5.50 -41.07
CA ASN A 226 4.13 -4.78 -41.12
C ASN A 226 4.88 -5.15 -39.85
N PHE A 227 6.14 -5.55 -39.99
CA PHE A 227 6.98 -5.89 -38.84
C PHE A 227 8.35 -5.23 -38.94
N GLU A 228 9.00 -5.11 -37.81
CA GLU A 228 10.38 -4.67 -37.64
C GLU A 228 11.17 -5.82 -36.99
N ILE A 229 12.29 -6.22 -37.57
CA ILE A 229 13.19 -7.26 -37.05
C ILE A 229 14.58 -6.67 -36.85
N ALA A 230 15.20 -7.03 -35.74
CA ALA A 230 16.56 -6.64 -35.40
C ALA A 230 17.31 -7.76 -34.68
N VAL A 231 18.63 -7.73 -34.81
CA VAL A 231 19.54 -8.69 -34.19
C VAL A 231 20.65 -7.93 -33.47
N SER A 232 21.04 -8.44 -32.31
CA SER A 232 22.13 -7.88 -31.51
C SER A 232 23.03 -8.96 -30.92
N ASN A 233 24.28 -8.58 -30.62
CA ASN A 233 25.23 -9.41 -29.88
C ASN A 233 25.29 -9.09 -28.38
N SER A 234 24.63 -8.03 -27.90
CA SER A 234 24.67 -7.61 -26.49
C SER A 234 23.35 -7.83 -25.76
N SER A 235 22.23 -7.45 -26.37
CA SER A 235 20.89 -7.47 -25.74
C SER A 235 19.78 -7.44 -26.78
N TYR A 236 18.56 -7.87 -26.45
CA TYR A 236 17.44 -7.75 -27.38
C TYR A 236 17.22 -6.29 -27.83
N PHE A 237 17.02 -6.08 -29.13
CA PHE A 237 16.78 -4.75 -29.68
C PHE A 237 15.32 -4.33 -29.46
N HIS A 238 14.36 -5.25 -29.52
CA HIS A 238 13.00 -5.03 -29.06
C HIS A 238 12.77 -5.86 -27.81
N GLN A 239 12.45 -5.20 -26.70
CA GLN A 239 12.27 -5.83 -25.40
C GLN A 239 10.91 -5.47 -24.81
N TYR A 240 10.28 -6.45 -24.17
CA TYR A 240 9.13 -6.25 -23.29
C TYR A 240 9.51 -6.66 -21.87
N GLN A 241 9.25 -5.81 -20.89
CA GLN A 241 9.62 -6.03 -19.50
C GLN A 241 8.39 -6.11 -18.60
N GLU A 242 8.15 -7.30 -18.02
CA GLU A 242 7.00 -7.58 -17.14
C GLU A 242 7.26 -7.23 -15.66
N THR A 243 8.49 -7.42 -15.14
CA THR A 243 8.81 -7.17 -13.73
C THR A 243 10.21 -6.56 -13.55
N GLY A 244 10.37 -5.71 -12.54
CA GLY A 244 11.66 -5.12 -12.14
C GLY A 244 12.21 -3.99 -13.01
N GLY A 245 11.41 -3.43 -13.93
CA GLY A 245 11.78 -2.29 -14.79
C GLY A 245 11.29 -0.94 -14.26
N ALA A 246 11.43 0.11 -15.08
CA ALA A 246 10.78 1.40 -14.82
C ALA A 246 9.26 1.21 -14.85
N GLU A 247 8.63 1.31 -13.69
CA GLU A 247 7.18 1.19 -13.54
C GLU A 247 6.53 2.58 -13.73
N LEU A 248 5.41 2.61 -14.45
CA LEU A 248 4.57 3.78 -14.57
C LEU A 248 3.56 3.78 -13.42
N LEU A 249 3.57 4.81 -12.60
CA LEU A 249 2.71 4.94 -11.44
C LEU A 249 1.57 5.89 -11.77
N TRP A 250 0.33 5.45 -11.54
CA TRP A 250 -0.83 6.33 -11.62
C TRP A 250 -0.94 7.15 -10.35
N MET A 251 -0.68 8.46 -10.44
CA MET A 251 -0.76 9.33 -9.27
C MET A 251 -2.22 9.63 -8.93
N ASP A 252 -2.95 10.26 -9.84
CA ASP A 252 -4.40 10.50 -9.71
C ASP A 252 -5.01 10.90 -11.06
N SER A 253 -6.32 11.06 -11.09
CA SER A 253 -7.08 11.53 -12.25
C SER A 253 -8.25 12.41 -11.82
N ASP A 254 -8.69 13.25 -12.75
CA ASP A 254 -9.97 13.96 -12.67
C ASP A 254 -10.88 13.51 -13.83
N SER A 255 -11.94 14.28 -14.09
CA SER A 255 -12.89 13.96 -15.16
C SER A 255 -12.34 14.12 -16.57
N THR A 256 -11.23 14.86 -16.77
CA THR A 256 -10.68 15.16 -18.10
C THR A 256 -9.18 14.98 -18.23
N SER A 257 -8.49 14.60 -17.16
CA SER A 257 -7.03 14.49 -17.12
C SER A 257 -6.56 13.40 -16.15
N ALA A 258 -5.32 12.96 -16.35
CA ALA A 258 -4.66 11.99 -15.49
C ALA A 258 -3.17 12.33 -15.34
N LEU A 259 -2.63 12.06 -14.15
CA LEU A 259 -1.23 12.26 -13.83
C LEU A 259 -0.56 10.90 -13.61
N LEU A 260 0.50 10.66 -14.37
CA LEU A 260 1.32 9.45 -14.31
C LEU A 260 2.78 9.85 -14.07
N VAL A 261 3.50 9.11 -13.24
CA VAL A 261 4.89 9.42 -12.88
C VAL A 261 5.71 8.13 -12.88
N THR A 262 6.98 8.19 -13.28
CA THR A 262 7.89 7.03 -13.20
C THR A 262 8.40 6.82 -11.78
N ARG A 263 8.92 5.63 -11.48
CA ARG A 263 9.85 5.46 -10.35
C ARG A 263 11.11 6.34 -10.54
N ASN A 264 11.92 6.42 -9.48
CA ASN A 264 13.19 7.14 -9.50
C ASN A 264 14.05 6.68 -10.69
N LEU A 265 14.54 7.63 -11.47
CA LEU A 265 15.41 7.37 -12.61
C LEU A 265 16.85 7.05 -12.19
N THR A 266 17.21 7.44 -10.97
CA THR A 266 18.49 7.13 -10.32
C THR A 266 18.27 7.05 -8.81
N ASP A 267 19.01 6.17 -8.16
CA ASP A 267 19.10 6.10 -6.70
C ASP A 267 20.32 6.89 -6.16
N GLU A 268 21.18 7.41 -7.06
CA GLU A 268 22.39 8.14 -6.70
C GLU A 268 22.18 9.66 -6.67
N SER A 269 22.41 10.26 -5.50
CA SER A 269 22.24 11.71 -5.31
C SER A 269 23.19 12.60 -6.12
N THR A 270 24.35 12.07 -6.55
CA THR A 270 25.34 12.78 -7.37
C THR A 270 24.86 13.00 -8.81
N GLU A 271 24.03 12.09 -9.32
CA GLU A 271 23.54 12.09 -10.70
C GLU A 271 22.30 12.96 -10.91
N ILE A 272 21.72 13.52 -9.83
CA ILE A 272 20.47 14.31 -9.89
C ILE A 272 20.57 15.44 -10.91
N ARG A 273 21.66 16.23 -10.87
CA ARG A 273 21.86 17.36 -11.79
C ARG A 273 22.03 16.91 -13.24
N HIS A 274 22.70 15.78 -13.46
CA HIS A 274 22.90 15.23 -14.79
C HIS A 274 21.59 14.73 -15.39
N VAL A 275 20.82 13.95 -14.62
CA VAL A 275 19.53 13.39 -15.06
C VAL A 275 18.48 14.48 -15.28
N MET A 276 18.39 15.49 -14.41
CA MET A 276 17.44 16.60 -14.58
C MET A 276 17.77 17.52 -15.75
N GLY A 277 19.05 17.62 -16.15
CA GLY A 277 19.49 18.37 -17.33
C GLY A 277 19.37 17.59 -18.64
N GLY A 278 19.06 16.29 -18.58
CA GLY A 278 18.94 15.41 -19.73
C GLY A 278 17.58 15.50 -20.42
N ILE A 279 17.50 14.87 -21.60
CA ILE A 279 16.23 14.69 -22.33
C ILE A 279 15.40 13.61 -21.61
N PRO A 280 14.08 13.80 -21.42
CA PRO A 280 13.22 12.78 -20.82
C PRO A 280 13.35 11.42 -21.54
N PRO A 281 13.70 10.34 -20.83
CA PRO A 281 14.09 9.07 -21.46
C PRO A 281 12.92 8.22 -21.97
N TYR A 282 11.69 8.49 -21.52
CA TYR A 282 10.53 7.67 -21.85
C TYR A 282 9.46 8.42 -22.66
N GLU A 283 8.75 7.66 -23.48
CA GLU A 283 7.56 8.05 -24.22
C GLU A 283 6.33 7.38 -23.59
N LEU A 284 5.18 8.06 -23.61
CA LEU A 284 3.92 7.52 -23.08
C LEU A 284 2.89 7.41 -24.21
N TYR A 285 2.25 6.25 -24.29
CA TYR A 285 1.14 5.99 -25.19
C TYR A 285 -0.10 5.61 -24.38
N VAL A 286 -1.21 6.29 -24.64
CA VAL A 286 -2.47 6.11 -23.94
C VAL A 286 -3.55 5.66 -24.92
N SER A 287 -4.29 4.63 -24.52
CA SER A 287 -5.46 4.13 -25.24
C SER A 287 -6.59 3.84 -24.26
N GLY A 288 -7.83 3.69 -24.75
CA GLY A 288 -8.89 3.11 -23.93
C GLY A 288 -8.50 1.71 -23.44
N ALA A 289 -8.96 1.29 -22.26
CA ALA A 289 -8.61 -0.01 -21.69
C ALA A 289 -9.02 -1.18 -22.61
N ASP A 290 -10.16 -1.03 -23.29
CA ASP A 290 -10.70 -1.99 -24.25
C ASP A 290 -10.36 -1.64 -25.71
N ALA A 291 -9.25 -0.95 -25.96
CA ALA A 291 -8.83 -0.56 -27.31
C ALA A 291 -8.58 -1.79 -28.21
N GLN A 292 -9.61 -2.24 -28.92
CA GLN A 292 -9.59 -3.44 -29.74
C GLN A 292 -8.58 -3.35 -30.90
N TYR A 293 -8.33 -2.14 -31.41
CA TYR A 293 -7.35 -1.89 -32.49
C TYR A 293 -5.90 -2.15 -32.07
N LEU A 294 -5.61 -2.27 -30.76
CA LEU A 294 -4.29 -2.64 -30.24
C LEU A 294 -4.19 -4.12 -29.84
N ASN A 295 -5.28 -4.89 -29.83
CA ASN A 295 -5.25 -6.29 -29.44
C ASN A 295 -4.34 -7.09 -30.37
N GLY A 296 -3.29 -7.73 -29.87
CA GLY A 296 -2.27 -8.37 -30.69
C GLY A 296 -1.06 -7.48 -31.01
N MET A 297 -0.99 -6.25 -30.49
CA MET A 297 0.14 -5.33 -30.64
C MET A 297 0.53 -4.61 -29.34
N ARG A 298 -0.05 -4.99 -28.18
CA ARG A 298 0.15 -4.26 -26.91
C ARG A 298 1.57 -4.31 -26.36
N ARG A 299 2.40 -5.27 -26.79
CA ARG A 299 3.81 -5.43 -26.39
C ARG A 299 4.79 -4.93 -27.45
N SER A 300 4.29 -4.48 -28.60
CA SER A 300 5.10 -4.00 -29.72
C SER A 300 5.36 -2.51 -29.62
N ALA A 301 6.63 -2.10 -29.61
CA ALA A 301 6.99 -0.68 -29.55
C ALA A 301 6.46 0.07 -30.77
N CYS A 302 6.81 -0.38 -31.98
CA CYS A 302 6.36 0.26 -33.21
C CYS A 302 4.84 0.15 -33.42
N GLY A 303 4.21 -0.92 -32.88
CA GLY A 303 2.76 -1.08 -32.89
C GLY A 303 2.05 0.00 -32.08
N LEU A 304 2.53 0.27 -30.87
CA LEU A 304 2.02 1.35 -30.02
C LEU A 304 2.29 2.73 -30.63
N GLN A 305 3.52 2.97 -31.10
CA GLN A 305 3.93 4.25 -31.69
C GLN A 305 3.08 4.67 -32.90
N LYS A 306 2.67 3.73 -33.75
CA LYS A 306 1.89 4.02 -34.97
C LYS A 306 0.37 4.00 -34.75
N ASN A 307 -0.12 3.16 -33.84
CA ASN A 307 -1.55 2.88 -33.72
C ASN A 307 -2.21 3.51 -32.50
N ALA A 308 -1.48 3.86 -31.43
CA ALA A 308 -2.07 4.52 -30.26
C ALA A 308 -2.70 5.88 -30.63
N LEU A 309 -3.83 6.21 -30.00
CA LEU A 309 -4.60 7.42 -30.30
C LEU A 309 -4.02 8.67 -29.64
N ILE A 310 -3.47 8.49 -28.44
CA ILE A 310 -2.78 9.53 -27.68
C ILE A 310 -1.38 9.01 -27.45
N GLY A 311 -0.38 9.79 -27.84
CA GLY A 311 1.00 9.42 -27.59
C GLY A 311 1.89 10.65 -27.55
N THR A 312 2.99 10.55 -26.83
CA THR A 312 4.08 11.53 -26.90
C THR A 312 5.32 10.90 -27.48
N ASN A 313 6.03 11.65 -28.32
CA ASN A 313 7.34 11.25 -28.79
C ASN A 313 8.28 12.45 -28.93
N GLN A 314 9.58 12.16 -28.95
CA GLN A 314 10.61 13.20 -28.99
C GLN A 314 10.56 14.06 -30.27
N GLN A 315 10.00 13.52 -31.36
CA GLN A 315 9.87 14.21 -32.65
C GLN A 315 8.61 15.07 -32.75
N GLY A 316 7.73 15.00 -31.76
CA GLY A 316 6.47 15.76 -31.69
C GLY A 316 5.40 15.38 -32.70
N ASN A 317 5.58 14.29 -33.46
CA ASN A 317 4.72 13.86 -34.56
C ASN A 317 3.73 12.73 -34.15
N ALA A 318 3.70 12.33 -32.89
CA ALA A 318 2.72 11.37 -32.38
C ALA A 318 1.28 11.89 -32.48
N LYS A 319 0.31 10.97 -32.61
CA LYS A 319 -1.11 11.31 -32.65
C LYS A 319 -1.52 11.97 -31.33
N ASN A 320 -2.17 13.13 -31.44
CA ASN A 320 -2.61 13.93 -30.30
C ASN A 320 -1.50 14.23 -29.27
N ASN A 321 -0.27 14.46 -29.73
CA ASN A 321 0.88 14.75 -28.85
C ASN A 321 0.65 15.92 -27.88
N SER A 322 -0.15 16.92 -28.28
CA SER A 322 -0.50 18.06 -27.41
C SER A 322 -1.31 17.68 -26.16
N MET A 323 -1.91 16.48 -26.13
CA MET A 323 -2.66 15.96 -24.99
C MET A 323 -1.77 15.42 -23.87
N VAL A 324 -0.47 15.20 -24.11
CA VAL A 324 0.45 14.68 -23.11
C VAL A 324 1.55 15.71 -22.84
N LYS A 325 1.56 16.28 -21.65
CA LYS A 325 2.64 17.16 -21.19
C LYS A 325 3.65 16.33 -20.40
N THR A 326 4.89 16.32 -20.86
CA THR A 326 5.99 15.59 -20.24
C THR A 326 6.95 16.55 -19.54
N ALA A 327 7.32 16.25 -18.29
CA ALA A 327 8.27 17.05 -17.53
C ALA A 327 9.16 16.17 -16.63
N MET A 328 10.37 16.65 -16.33
CA MET A 328 11.23 16.06 -15.30
C MET A 328 10.91 16.69 -13.95
N THR A 329 10.90 15.89 -12.88
CA THR A 329 10.50 16.35 -11.55
C THR A 329 11.33 15.70 -10.45
N LEU A 330 11.59 16.43 -9.37
CA LEU A 330 12.23 15.91 -8.13
C LEU A 330 11.19 15.62 -7.05
N ARG A 331 9.90 15.73 -7.39
CA ARG A 331 8.82 15.75 -6.40
C ARG A 331 8.54 14.34 -5.85
N GLY A 332 8.12 14.30 -4.59
CA GLY A 332 7.84 13.08 -3.83
C GLY A 332 9.01 12.57 -2.98
N PRO A 333 8.88 11.38 -2.36
CA PRO A 333 9.83 10.88 -1.38
C PRO A 333 11.27 10.80 -1.92
N GLY A 334 12.23 11.29 -1.14
CA GLY A 334 13.66 11.21 -1.45
C GLY A 334 14.21 12.32 -2.35
N GLY A 335 13.36 13.13 -3.00
CA GLY A 335 13.84 14.24 -3.83
C GLY A 335 14.61 13.79 -5.10
N LEU A 336 14.33 12.58 -5.58
CA LEU A 336 15.07 11.96 -6.68
C LEU A 336 14.39 12.23 -8.04
N PRO A 337 15.15 12.31 -9.15
CA PRO A 337 14.62 12.56 -10.49
C PRO A 337 13.61 11.51 -10.94
N LYS A 338 12.46 11.98 -11.43
CA LYS A 338 11.38 11.20 -12.03
C LYS A 338 10.91 11.90 -13.29
N GLN A 339 10.26 11.15 -14.17
CA GLN A 339 9.56 11.71 -15.32
C GLN A 339 8.06 11.70 -15.05
N GLN A 340 7.42 12.83 -15.30
CA GLN A 340 5.99 13.08 -15.11
C GLN A 340 5.30 13.21 -16.47
N PHE A 341 4.13 12.61 -16.58
CA PHE A 341 3.23 12.70 -17.72
C PHE A 341 1.86 13.18 -17.26
N TYR A 342 1.47 14.37 -17.71
CA TYR A 342 0.15 14.93 -17.47
C TYR A 342 -0.68 14.85 -18.76
N VAL A 343 -1.67 13.96 -18.75
CA VAL A 343 -2.53 13.65 -19.89
C VAL A 343 -3.83 14.44 -19.75
N VAL A 344 -4.24 15.19 -20.77
CA VAL A 344 -5.43 16.05 -20.78
C VAL A 344 -6.37 15.71 -21.93
N GLY A 345 -7.64 16.10 -21.82
CA GLY A 345 -8.66 15.87 -22.86
C GLY A 345 -9.18 14.42 -22.88
N LEU A 346 -9.12 13.74 -21.74
CA LEU A 346 -9.75 12.45 -21.53
C LEU A 346 -11.26 12.62 -21.33
N ASN A 347 -12.02 11.55 -21.59
CA ASN A 347 -13.45 11.50 -21.32
C ASN A 347 -13.69 11.12 -19.86
N ALA A 348 -14.75 11.66 -19.26
CA ALA A 348 -15.18 11.29 -17.91
C ALA A 348 -15.63 9.83 -17.84
N THR A 349 -15.58 9.23 -16.64
CA THR A 349 -16.04 7.84 -16.37
C THR A 349 -15.48 6.81 -17.35
N SER A 350 -14.22 6.97 -17.77
CA SER A 350 -13.60 6.16 -18.81
C SER A 350 -12.34 5.49 -18.29
N ALA A 351 -12.16 4.21 -18.64
CA ALA A 351 -10.96 3.45 -18.31
C ALA A 351 -9.93 3.55 -19.45
N TYR A 352 -8.69 3.85 -19.08
CA TYR A 352 -7.57 3.99 -19.99
C TYR A 352 -6.41 3.07 -19.58
N SER A 353 -5.55 2.77 -20.55
CA SER A 353 -4.32 2.03 -20.38
C SER A 353 -3.16 2.88 -20.88
N GLY A 354 -2.22 3.18 -20.00
CA GLY A 354 -0.97 3.88 -20.32
C GLY A 354 0.18 2.89 -20.46
N VAL A 355 0.90 2.94 -21.58
CA VAL A 355 2.09 2.13 -21.83
C VAL A 355 3.29 3.03 -22.02
N MET A 356 4.31 2.80 -21.20
CA MET A 356 5.57 3.53 -21.27
C MET A 356 6.55 2.79 -22.19
N ILE A 357 7.26 3.54 -23.03
CA ILE A 357 8.26 3.03 -23.97
C ILE A 357 9.56 3.80 -23.81
N LYS A 358 10.68 3.09 -23.71
CA LYS A 358 12.00 3.68 -23.97
C LYS A 358 12.26 3.56 -25.47
N PRO A 359 12.28 4.68 -26.23
CA PRO A 359 12.49 4.61 -27.68
C PRO A 359 13.90 4.11 -28.01
N ALA A 360 14.05 3.51 -29.20
CA ALA A 360 15.35 3.12 -29.71
C ALA A 360 16.11 4.36 -30.19
N ASN A 361 17.43 4.42 -29.92
CA ASN A 361 18.28 5.51 -30.41
C ASN A 361 18.53 5.40 -31.93
N VAL A 362 18.36 4.21 -32.50
CA VAL A 362 18.51 3.93 -33.94
C VAL A 362 17.15 3.57 -34.51
N THR A 363 16.68 4.34 -35.51
CA THR A 363 15.42 4.08 -36.20
C THR A 363 15.65 3.41 -37.56
N VAL A 364 14.63 2.71 -38.05
CA VAL A 364 14.61 2.14 -39.40
C VAL A 364 14.79 3.29 -40.41
N ASN A 365 15.92 3.28 -41.14
CA ASN A 365 16.37 4.29 -42.11
C ASN A 365 17.14 5.51 -41.57
N ALA A 366 17.58 5.53 -40.30
CA ALA A 366 18.46 6.60 -39.83
C ALA A 366 19.78 6.63 -40.64
N LYS A 367 20.09 7.76 -41.30
CA LYS A 367 21.45 8.03 -41.76
C LYS A 367 22.31 8.26 -40.52
N ARG A 368 23.48 7.65 -40.52
CA ARG A 368 24.42 7.61 -39.40
C ARG A 368 24.84 9.04 -39.01
N ASP A 369 24.24 9.62 -37.98
CA ASP A 369 24.84 10.77 -37.29
C ASP A 369 25.89 10.21 -36.32
N GLU A 370 27.13 10.15 -36.79
CA GLU A 370 28.32 9.96 -35.95
C GLU A 370 28.59 11.25 -35.16
N ALA A 371 27.80 11.52 -34.12
CA ALA A 371 28.02 12.68 -33.26
C ALA A 371 27.60 12.39 -31.81
N ASP A 372 28.29 11.44 -31.17
CA ASP A 372 28.85 11.55 -29.81
C ASP A 372 29.40 10.17 -29.42
N GLY A 373 30.60 10.12 -28.86
CA GLY A 373 31.36 8.89 -28.59
C GLY A 373 30.84 8.04 -27.44
N SER A 374 29.61 8.28 -26.98
CA SER A 374 28.96 7.54 -25.90
C SER A 374 28.08 6.43 -26.49
N VAL A 375 28.57 5.18 -26.48
CA VAL A 375 27.75 4.02 -26.86
C VAL A 375 26.61 3.88 -25.84
N PRO A 376 25.33 4.00 -26.24
CA PRO A 376 24.22 3.82 -25.32
C PRO A 376 24.22 2.39 -24.75
N THR A 377 23.97 2.23 -23.46
CA THR A 377 23.96 0.93 -22.76
C THR A 377 22.90 -0.05 -23.27
N SER A 378 21.91 0.42 -24.05
CA SER A 378 21.04 -0.43 -24.88
C SER A 378 20.59 0.35 -26.13
N PRO A 379 20.88 -0.12 -27.35
CA PRO A 379 20.51 0.57 -28.59
C PRO A 379 19.03 0.38 -28.99
N GLY A 380 18.31 -0.51 -28.29
CA GLY A 380 16.98 -0.98 -28.64
C GLY A 380 15.83 -0.30 -27.89
N SER A 381 14.59 -0.58 -28.32
CA SER A 381 13.37 -0.11 -27.65
C SER A 381 12.88 -1.08 -26.57
N ILE A 382 12.40 -0.53 -25.46
CA ILE A 382 11.86 -1.29 -24.33
C ILE A 382 10.43 -0.86 -24.08
N VAL A 383 9.50 -1.82 -24.09
CA VAL A 383 8.09 -1.62 -23.72
C VAL A 383 7.89 -2.13 -22.30
N TYR A 384 7.35 -1.27 -21.43
CA TYR A 384 7.04 -1.61 -20.05
C TYR A 384 5.60 -2.10 -19.89
N GLN A 385 5.31 -2.73 -18.76
CA GLN A 385 3.96 -3.17 -18.43
C GLN A 385 2.95 -2.00 -18.46
N ALA A 386 1.78 -2.27 -19.02
CA ALA A 386 0.70 -1.30 -19.09
C ALA A 386 0.15 -0.99 -17.68
N THR A 387 -0.11 0.29 -17.42
CA THR A 387 -0.76 0.76 -16.20
C THR A 387 -2.17 1.22 -16.52
N THR A 388 -3.16 0.60 -15.89
CA THR A 388 -4.57 0.96 -16.06
C THR A 388 -4.96 2.06 -15.09
N PHE A 389 -5.70 3.06 -15.57
CA PHE A 389 -6.23 4.16 -14.77
C PHE A 389 -7.62 4.55 -15.24
N GLN A 390 -8.39 5.25 -14.40
CA GLN A 390 -9.78 5.62 -14.67
C GLN A 390 -9.99 7.11 -14.40
N THR A 391 -10.84 7.78 -15.17
CA THR A 391 -11.25 9.16 -14.94
C THR A 391 -12.52 9.25 -14.09
N ASN A 392 -12.66 10.34 -13.32
CA ASN A 392 -13.81 10.56 -12.45
C ASN A 392 -15.06 10.95 -13.25
N ALA A 393 -16.25 10.82 -12.66
CA ALA A 393 -17.50 11.22 -13.29
C ALA A 393 -17.78 12.71 -13.08
N ALA A 394 -17.56 13.20 -11.86
CA ALA A 394 -17.86 14.59 -11.49
C ALA A 394 -16.65 15.55 -11.63
N PRO A 395 -16.91 16.84 -11.94
CA PRO A 395 -15.86 17.87 -12.07
C PRO A 395 -15.41 18.50 -10.74
N ASN A 396 -15.88 17.99 -9.60
CA ASN A 396 -15.61 18.52 -8.26
C ASN A 396 -14.21 18.17 -7.73
N CYS A 397 -13.49 17.24 -8.36
CA CYS A 397 -12.09 16.95 -8.07
C CYS A 397 -11.23 17.27 -9.29
N LYS A 398 -10.10 17.97 -9.09
CA LYS A 398 -9.19 18.41 -10.16
C LYS A 398 -7.75 18.09 -9.85
N VAL A 399 -7.04 17.56 -10.85
CA VAL A 399 -5.62 17.26 -10.70
C VAL A 399 -4.83 18.57 -10.67
N VAL A 400 -4.12 18.78 -9.57
CA VAL A 400 -3.16 19.89 -9.43
C VAL A 400 -1.75 19.35 -9.40
N THR A 401 -0.87 20.05 -10.09
CA THR A 401 0.57 19.75 -10.20
C THR A 401 1.34 21.05 -10.25
N ASP A 402 2.65 20.95 -10.19
CA ASP A 402 3.56 22.08 -10.39
C ASP A 402 3.41 23.24 -9.37
N LEU A 403 2.89 22.95 -8.17
CA LEU A 403 2.88 23.90 -7.04
C LEU A 403 4.32 24.32 -6.67
N GLU A 404 4.51 25.59 -6.35
CA GLU A 404 5.82 26.20 -6.05
C GLU A 404 6.17 26.00 -4.57
N PHE A 405 5.22 26.26 -3.67
CA PHE A 405 5.43 26.10 -2.24
C PHE A 405 5.19 24.64 -1.83
N CYS A 406 4.01 24.06 -2.04
CA CYS A 406 3.69 22.66 -1.73
C CYS A 406 4.17 21.71 -2.83
N ASP A 407 5.47 21.72 -3.08
CA ASP A 407 6.17 21.04 -4.17
C ASP A 407 5.96 19.52 -4.20
N GLU A 408 5.73 18.87 -3.05
CA GLU A 408 5.50 17.42 -2.98
C GLU A 408 4.07 16.98 -3.38
N ILE A 409 3.13 17.90 -3.57
CA ILE A 409 1.72 17.57 -3.84
C ILE A 409 1.44 17.44 -5.33
N GLN A 410 0.86 16.28 -5.68
CA GLN A 410 0.60 15.86 -7.05
C GLN A 410 -0.57 14.85 -7.09
N TYR A 411 -1.79 15.34 -6.92
CA TYR A 411 -3.00 14.50 -6.92
C TYR A 411 -4.25 15.35 -7.17
N ALA A 412 -5.42 14.70 -7.25
CA ALA A 412 -6.69 15.38 -7.41
C ALA A 412 -7.10 16.06 -6.10
N VAL A 413 -7.56 17.32 -6.17
CA VAL A 413 -7.99 18.14 -5.03
C VAL A 413 -9.38 18.71 -5.28
N PRO A 414 -10.13 19.14 -4.25
CA PRO A 414 -11.46 19.72 -4.47
C PRO A 414 -11.35 20.96 -5.35
N GLY A 415 -12.15 21.04 -6.40
CA GLY A 415 -12.10 22.06 -7.42
C GLY A 415 -13.48 22.46 -7.93
N ASN A 416 -13.54 23.63 -8.56
CA ASN A 416 -14.76 24.16 -9.15
C ASN A 416 -14.42 24.77 -10.52
N ASP A 417 -14.79 24.06 -11.59
CA ASP A 417 -14.59 24.47 -12.99
C ASP A 417 -15.25 25.81 -13.34
N GLY A 418 -16.32 26.17 -12.64
CA GLY A 418 -17.00 27.45 -12.83
C GLY A 418 -16.22 28.64 -12.29
N LYS A 419 -15.18 28.41 -11.48
CA LYS A 419 -14.38 29.45 -10.81
C LYS A 419 -12.91 29.46 -11.17
N TYR A 420 -12.30 28.28 -11.30
CA TYR A 420 -10.85 28.14 -11.44
C TYR A 420 -10.53 27.16 -12.55
N ASN A 421 -9.53 27.49 -13.37
CA ASN A 421 -8.82 26.45 -14.13
C ASN A 421 -7.84 25.69 -13.21
N ASN A 422 -7.33 24.54 -13.64
CA ASN A 422 -6.44 23.70 -12.81
C ASN A 422 -5.19 24.45 -12.32
N THR A 423 -4.62 25.35 -13.13
CA THR A 423 -3.42 26.14 -12.77
C THR A 423 -3.71 27.21 -11.73
N GLU A 424 -4.84 27.91 -11.86
CA GLU A 424 -5.32 28.91 -10.91
C GLU A 424 -5.74 28.25 -9.60
N LEU A 425 -6.39 27.10 -9.67
CA LEU A 425 -6.73 26.29 -8.51
C LEU A 425 -5.47 25.87 -7.74
N ALA A 426 -4.46 25.38 -8.45
CA ALA A 426 -3.16 25.03 -7.85
C ALA A 426 -2.56 26.25 -7.13
N LYS A 427 -2.52 27.42 -7.78
CA LYS A 427 -2.02 28.67 -7.17
C LYS A 427 -2.84 29.10 -5.94
N ALA A 428 -4.17 28.97 -5.99
CA ALA A 428 -5.04 29.35 -4.88
C ALA A 428 -4.74 28.51 -3.62
N TYR A 429 -4.62 27.19 -3.77
CA TYR A 429 -4.22 26.30 -2.68
C TYR A 429 -2.79 26.57 -2.20
N ASP A 430 -1.86 26.78 -3.13
CA ASP A 430 -0.43 26.98 -2.82
C ASP A 430 -0.19 28.28 -2.04
N ASN A 431 -0.83 29.38 -2.47
CA ASN A 431 -0.77 30.67 -1.78
C ASN A 431 -1.39 30.57 -0.38
N TYR A 432 -2.54 29.91 -0.25
CA TYR A 432 -3.18 29.70 1.04
C TYR A 432 -2.26 28.93 2.01
N ALA A 433 -1.64 27.85 1.56
CA ALA A 433 -0.69 27.08 2.39
C ALA A 433 0.54 27.91 2.77
N LYS A 434 1.07 28.72 1.84
CA LYS A 434 2.20 29.62 2.09
C LYS A 434 1.89 30.69 3.14
N GLU A 435 0.74 31.34 3.04
CA GLU A 435 0.29 32.35 4.03
C GLU A 435 0.16 31.74 5.44
N MET A 436 -0.38 30.52 5.54
CA MET A 436 -0.47 29.80 6.81
C MET A 436 0.90 29.40 7.35
N TYR A 437 1.85 29.08 6.47
CA TYR A 437 3.22 28.76 6.86
C TYR A 437 3.99 29.97 7.40
N ASP A 438 3.75 31.17 6.86
CA ASP A 438 4.38 32.39 7.34
C ASP A 438 4.02 32.69 8.81
N ASN A 439 2.80 32.36 9.24
CA ASN A 439 2.39 32.45 10.64
C ASN A 439 3.18 31.48 11.53
N PHE A 440 3.44 30.27 11.04
CA PHE A 440 4.28 29.30 11.74
C PHE A 440 5.74 29.76 11.84
N LEU A 441 6.29 30.37 10.78
CA LEU A 441 7.64 30.94 10.84
C LEU A 441 7.77 32.01 11.93
N LYS A 442 6.73 32.84 12.12
CA LYS A 442 6.68 33.82 13.22
C LYS A 442 6.67 33.17 14.60
N ALA A 443 6.02 32.01 14.76
CA ALA A 443 6.05 31.24 16.00
C ALA A 443 7.42 30.57 16.23
N MET A 444 8.02 30.02 15.17
CA MET A 444 9.36 29.40 15.22
C MET A 444 10.45 30.38 15.63
N MET A 445 10.37 31.65 15.20
CA MET A 445 11.33 32.68 15.63
C MET A 445 11.33 32.94 17.15
N GLN A 446 10.26 32.58 17.85
CA GLN A 446 10.15 32.75 19.30
C GLN A 446 10.73 31.56 20.09
N VAL A 447 11.12 30.48 19.42
CA VAL A 447 11.60 29.23 20.03
C VAL A 447 13.00 28.90 19.52
N ALA A 448 13.98 28.85 20.41
CA ALA A 448 15.32 28.38 20.08
C ALA A 448 15.27 26.89 19.71
N CYS A 449 15.41 26.58 18.42
CA CYS A 449 15.41 25.22 17.88
C CYS A 449 16.82 24.71 17.52
N GLU A 450 17.83 25.59 17.44
CA GLU A 450 19.24 25.20 17.30
C GLU A 450 19.86 25.04 18.69
N THR A 451 20.27 23.82 19.01
CA THR A 451 20.91 23.45 20.28
C THR A 451 22.31 22.90 19.99
N ASP A 452 23.27 23.14 20.88
CA ASP A 452 24.64 22.64 20.76
C ASP A 452 24.69 21.09 20.62
N ARG A 453 25.70 20.57 19.91
CA ARG A 453 25.94 19.13 19.67
C ARG A 453 26.14 18.33 20.96
N THR A 454 26.33 18.99 22.10
CA THR A 454 26.48 18.37 23.42
C THR A 454 25.14 17.99 24.05
N SER A 455 24.01 18.56 23.61
CA SER A 455 22.64 18.22 24.05
C SER A 455 22.08 16.95 23.38
N LYS A 456 22.94 15.94 23.14
CA LYS A 456 22.73 14.68 22.38
C LYS A 456 21.55 13.79 22.82
N TYR A 457 20.79 14.19 23.83
CA TYR A 457 19.65 13.45 24.38
C TYR A 457 18.31 14.20 24.24
N SER A 458 18.27 15.36 23.59
CA SER A 458 17.00 16.00 23.18
C SER A 458 16.51 15.37 21.87
N LEU A 459 15.26 14.91 21.84
CA LEU A 459 14.62 14.34 20.65
C LEU A 459 14.31 15.40 19.56
N ALA A 460 14.54 16.69 19.83
CA ALA A 460 14.36 17.75 18.85
C ALA A 460 15.46 17.67 17.77
N ARG A 461 15.04 17.39 16.54
CA ARG A 461 15.86 17.60 15.33
C ARG A 461 16.10 19.10 15.10
N ASP A 462 16.97 19.42 14.15
CA ASP A 462 17.29 20.80 13.80
C ASP A 462 16.06 21.61 13.33
N CYS A 463 16.19 22.95 13.28
CA CYS A 463 15.11 23.82 12.86
C CYS A 463 14.63 23.52 11.43
N SER A 464 15.51 23.05 10.54
CA SER A 464 15.17 22.70 9.17
C SER A 464 14.24 21.49 9.10
N ASP A 465 14.46 20.49 9.95
CA ASP A 465 13.62 19.30 10.03
C ASP A 465 12.22 19.64 10.53
N CYS A 466 12.09 20.46 11.57
CA CYS A 466 10.78 20.96 12.03
C CYS A 466 10.07 21.75 10.94
N LYS A 467 10.77 22.68 10.27
CA LYS A 467 10.23 23.49 9.16
C LYS A 467 9.71 22.60 8.02
N ARG A 468 10.50 21.60 7.62
CA ARG A 468 10.13 20.64 6.57
C ARG A 468 8.95 19.75 6.98
N ALA A 469 8.96 19.21 8.19
CA ALA A 469 7.88 18.37 8.71
C ALA A 469 6.56 19.16 8.79
N TYR A 470 6.60 20.39 9.33
CA TYR A 470 5.43 21.26 9.41
C TYR A 470 4.94 21.69 8.03
N LYS A 471 5.84 22.05 7.10
CA LYS A 471 5.47 22.36 5.71
C LYS A 471 4.73 21.19 5.06
N ARG A 472 5.28 19.97 5.15
CA ARG A 472 4.66 18.76 4.59
C ARG A 472 3.28 18.50 5.19
N TRP A 473 3.17 18.58 6.52
CA TRP A 473 1.90 18.44 7.22
C TRP A 473 0.89 19.48 6.76
N LEU A 474 1.26 20.76 6.78
CA LEU A 474 0.41 21.88 6.39
C LEU A 474 -0.09 21.72 4.96
N CYS A 475 0.80 21.44 4.02
CA CYS A 475 0.44 21.19 2.62
C CYS A 475 -0.58 20.04 2.50
N THR A 476 -0.36 18.93 3.20
CA THR A 476 -1.24 17.76 3.12
C THR A 476 -2.63 18.01 3.72
N VAL A 477 -2.72 18.80 4.80
CA VAL A 477 -4.00 19.12 5.44
C VAL A 477 -4.72 20.29 4.76
N SER A 478 -4.01 21.26 4.21
CA SER A 478 -4.61 22.41 3.50
C SER A 478 -5.05 22.06 2.09
N ILE A 479 -4.43 21.04 1.48
CA ILE A 479 -4.68 20.60 0.12
C ILE A 479 -5.11 19.12 0.17
N PRO A 480 -6.36 18.84 0.57
CA PRO A 480 -6.83 17.48 0.76
C PRO A 480 -6.93 16.75 -0.58
N ARG A 481 -6.65 15.45 -0.56
CA ARG A 481 -6.82 14.59 -1.73
C ARG A 481 -8.30 14.26 -1.91
N CYS A 482 -8.79 14.48 -3.12
CA CYS A 482 -10.20 14.43 -3.49
C CYS A 482 -10.51 13.13 -4.25
N GLU A 483 -11.67 12.58 -3.95
CA GLU A 483 -12.29 11.49 -4.68
C GLU A 483 -13.73 11.89 -5.03
N ASP A 484 -14.22 11.37 -6.16
CA ASP A 484 -15.60 11.55 -6.58
C ASP A 484 -16.56 11.14 -5.46
N PHE A 485 -17.70 11.85 -5.34
CA PHE A 485 -18.72 11.53 -4.35
C PHE A 485 -19.28 10.11 -4.57
N GLN A 486 -19.35 9.66 -5.83
CA GLN A 486 -19.75 8.30 -6.19
C GLN A 486 -18.66 7.25 -5.92
N GLY A 487 -17.45 7.66 -5.53
CA GLY A 487 -16.37 6.75 -5.17
C GLY A 487 -16.75 5.84 -4.02
N GLU A 488 -16.35 4.58 -4.11
CA GLU A 488 -16.64 3.53 -3.13
C GLU A 488 -15.47 3.28 -2.16
N SER A 489 -14.45 4.14 -2.14
CA SER A 489 -13.31 3.96 -1.24
C SER A 489 -13.76 3.91 0.22
N GLN A 490 -13.29 2.89 0.93
CA GLN A 490 -13.52 2.71 2.36
C GLN A 490 -12.71 3.69 3.22
N PHE A 491 -11.75 4.39 2.61
CA PHE A 491 -10.80 5.27 3.29
C PHE A 491 -11.11 6.76 3.15
N SER A 492 -12.17 7.10 2.41
CA SER A 492 -12.56 8.49 2.19
C SER A 492 -13.79 8.91 3.00
N VAL A 493 -13.80 10.18 3.41
CA VAL A 493 -14.87 10.79 4.21
C VAL A 493 -15.63 11.79 3.36
N ILE A 494 -16.95 11.73 3.40
CA ILE A 494 -17.81 12.67 2.69
C ILE A 494 -17.68 14.07 3.32
N ARG A 495 -17.61 15.11 2.48
CA ARG A 495 -17.54 16.53 2.85
C ARG A 495 -18.56 17.36 2.07
N ASN A 496 -18.89 18.54 2.60
CA ASN A 496 -19.68 19.58 1.93
C ASN A 496 -21.04 19.17 1.36
N VAL A 497 -21.74 18.24 2.01
CA VAL A 497 -23.05 17.73 1.53
C VAL A 497 -24.10 18.85 1.36
N GLY A 498 -24.04 19.90 2.18
CA GLY A 498 -24.95 21.05 2.09
C GLY A 498 -24.69 22.00 0.92
N GLN A 499 -23.54 21.90 0.25
CA GLN A 499 -23.15 22.78 -0.86
C GLN A 499 -23.68 22.23 -2.19
N SER A 500 -23.95 23.10 -3.16
CA SER A 500 -24.27 22.69 -4.54
C SER A 500 -22.99 22.28 -5.28
N PHE A 501 -23.11 21.31 -6.19
CA PHE A 501 -22.05 21.00 -7.14
C PHE A 501 -21.73 22.21 -8.03
N PRO A 502 -20.56 22.25 -8.71
CA PRO A 502 -20.19 23.33 -9.63
C PRO A 502 -21.20 23.60 -10.75
N ASN A 503 -21.99 22.58 -11.13
CA ASN A 503 -23.06 22.68 -12.12
C ASN A 503 -24.39 23.22 -11.55
N GLY A 504 -24.43 23.64 -10.29
CA GLY A 504 -25.63 24.15 -9.60
C GLY A 504 -26.60 23.08 -9.08
N THR A 505 -26.36 21.80 -9.36
CA THR A 505 -27.19 20.71 -8.83
C THR A 505 -26.87 20.41 -7.36
N MET A 506 -27.78 19.76 -6.65
CA MET A 506 -27.58 19.33 -5.26
C MET A 506 -27.86 17.83 -5.13
N LEU A 507 -27.30 17.23 -4.09
CA LEU A 507 -27.65 15.86 -3.68
C LEU A 507 -29.14 15.76 -3.33
N ALA A 508 -29.69 14.55 -3.46
CA ALA A 508 -31.06 14.23 -3.11
C ALA A 508 -31.36 14.66 -1.66
N THR A 509 -32.58 15.15 -1.42
CA THR A 509 -32.97 15.82 -0.18
C THR A 509 -32.90 14.90 1.05
N ASP A 510 -33.21 13.63 0.87
CA ASP A 510 -33.11 12.56 1.87
C ASP A 510 -31.65 12.25 2.24
N VAL A 511 -30.77 12.12 1.25
CA VAL A 511 -29.33 11.89 1.44
C VAL A 511 -28.70 13.09 2.17
N ARG A 512 -29.04 14.31 1.75
CA ARG A 512 -28.57 15.54 2.39
C ARG A 512 -29.07 15.66 3.82
N ALA A 513 -30.34 15.37 4.08
CA ALA A 513 -30.91 15.45 5.43
C ALA A 513 -30.21 14.49 6.40
N ASN A 514 -29.86 13.28 5.96
CA ASN A 514 -29.15 12.31 6.79
C ASN A 514 -27.69 12.72 7.06
N LEU A 515 -26.94 13.03 6.01
CA LEU A 515 -25.49 13.29 6.14
C LEU A 515 -25.19 14.67 6.73
N ALA A 516 -26.01 15.69 6.47
CA ALA A 516 -25.78 17.04 7.01
C ALA A 516 -25.93 17.13 8.54
N THR A 517 -26.53 16.12 9.19
CA THR A 517 -26.58 16.04 10.66
C THR A 517 -25.20 15.78 11.29
N ILE A 518 -24.25 15.26 10.52
CA ILE A 518 -22.89 14.99 10.96
C ILE A 518 -22.02 16.21 10.60
N PRO A 519 -21.51 17.00 11.58
CA PRO A 519 -20.79 18.24 11.29
C PRO A 519 -19.59 18.06 10.36
N SER A 520 -18.83 16.98 10.56
CA SER A 520 -17.66 16.67 9.72
C SER A 520 -18.00 16.36 8.26
N GLN A 521 -19.27 16.01 7.97
CA GLN A 521 -19.72 15.75 6.60
C GLN A 521 -20.31 16.98 5.91
N ASN A 522 -20.71 17.99 6.70
CA ASN A 522 -21.34 19.19 6.17
C ASN A 522 -20.34 20.33 5.87
N THR A 523 -19.11 20.22 6.35
CA THR A 523 -18.02 21.18 6.09
C THR A 523 -16.75 20.47 5.65
N SER A 524 -15.86 21.16 4.95
CA SER A 524 -14.51 20.65 4.69
C SER A 524 -13.66 20.75 5.94
N ARG A 525 -12.45 20.19 5.87
CA ARG A 525 -11.41 20.37 6.90
C ARG A 525 -11.02 21.83 7.11
N ASN A 526 -11.18 22.66 6.08
CA ASN A 526 -10.79 24.06 6.09
C ASN A 526 -11.87 24.94 5.48
N GLY A 527 -12.22 26.01 6.17
CA GLY A 527 -13.19 27.00 5.70
C GLY A 527 -12.80 27.66 4.36
N PHE A 528 -11.51 27.73 4.01
CA PHE A 528 -11.05 28.20 2.68
C PHE A 528 -11.67 27.39 1.53
N ILE A 529 -11.80 26.07 1.70
CA ILE A 529 -12.39 25.20 0.67
C ILE A 529 -13.89 25.50 0.55
N ASP A 530 -14.55 25.75 1.67
CA ASP A 530 -16.00 25.95 1.73
C ASP A 530 -16.41 27.32 1.21
N THR A 531 -15.62 28.36 1.47
CA THR A 531 -15.95 29.75 1.10
C THR A 531 -15.35 30.18 -0.23
N THR A 532 -14.09 29.82 -0.50
CA THR A 532 -13.36 30.26 -1.69
C THR A 532 -13.54 29.29 -2.84
N ILE A 533 -13.13 28.03 -2.66
CA ILE A 533 -13.14 27.02 -3.73
C ILE A 533 -14.56 26.61 -4.11
N GLN A 534 -15.40 26.32 -3.11
CA GLN A 534 -16.78 25.86 -3.28
C GLN A 534 -16.93 24.66 -4.25
N PRO A 535 -16.29 23.51 -3.95
CA PRO A 535 -16.28 22.35 -4.84
C PRO A 535 -17.61 21.58 -4.87
N GLY A 536 -18.56 21.88 -3.99
CA GLY A 536 -19.75 21.05 -3.77
C GLY A 536 -19.43 19.82 -2.91
N PRO A 537 -20.32 18.82 -2.86
CA PRO A 537 -20.10 17.59 -2.13
C PRO A 537 -18.99 16.76 -2.77
N TYR A 538 -18.05 16.26 -1.97
CA TYR A 538 -16.94 15.42 -2.44
C TYR A 538 -16.52 14.43 -1.36
N ARG A 539 -15.62 13.50 -1.70
CA ARG A 539 -14.98 12.60 -0.74
C ARG A 539 -13.53 13.00 -0.54
N GLU A 540 -13.11 13.10 0.72
CA GLU A 540 -11.73 13.40 1.10
C GLU A 540 -11.01 12.11 1.51
N ILE A 541 -9.89 11.80 0.85
CA ILE A 541 -8.94 10.82 1.38
C ILE A 541 -8.14 11.49 2.49
N MET A 542 -8.28 10.99 3.72
CA MET A 542 -7.73 11.63 4.91
C MET A 542 -6.20 11.57 4.95
N PRO A 543 -5.49 12.61 5.42
CA PRO A 543 -4.04 12.58 5.65
C PRO A 543 -3.58 11.41 6.51
N CYS A 544 -2.42 10.84 6.21
CA CYS A 544 -1.85 9.77 7.01
C CYS A 544 -1.43 10.27 8.41
N GLU A 545 -1.67 9.45 9.44
CA GLU A 545 -1.37 9.80 10.84
C GLU A 545 0.12 10.09 11.09
N ASP A 546 0.99 9.42 10.35
CA ASP A 546 2.44 9.54 10.49
C ASP A 546 2.96 10.92 10.08
N ILE A 547 2.25 11.64 9.19
CA ILE A 547 2.57 13.03 8.85
C ILE A 547 2.42 13.93 10.08
N CYS A 548 1.38 13.69 10.89
CA CYS A 548 1.20 14.42 12.14
C CYS A 548 2.32 14.06 13.13
N TYR A 549 2.60 12.75 13.30
CA TYR A 549 3.65 12.31 14.21
C TYR A 549 5.04 12.81 13.80
N GLN A 550 5.32 13.00 12.50
CA GLN A 550 6.55 13.62 12.02
C GLN A 550 6.72 15.05 12.53
N VAL A 551 5.65 15.84 12.63
CA VAL A 551 5.68 17.19 13.20
C VAL A 551 5.98 17.13 14.69
N VAL A 552 5.24 16.30 15.44
CA VAL A 552 5.45 16.13 16.90
C VAL A 552 6.87 15.65 17.22
N GLN A 553 7.42 14.77 16.38
CA GLN A 553 8.78 14.26 16.53
C GLN A 553 9.83 15.31 16.18
N SER A 554 9.64 16.07 15.11
CA SER A 554 10.69 16.93 14.56
C SER A 554 10.70 18.35 15.16
N CYS A 555 9.59 18.79 15.78
CA CYS A 555 9.45 20.15 16.28
C CYS A 555 9.66 20.27 17.80
N PRO A 556 10.12 21.45 18.29
CA PRO A 556 10.26 21.71 19.72
C PRO A 556 8.95 21.53 20.49
N SER A 557 9.01 20.84 21.63
CA SER A 557 7.85 20.60 22.50
C SER A 557 7.17 21.88 23.01
N LYS A 558 7.89 23.01 23.06
CA LYS A 558 7.35 24.34 23.41
C LYS A 558 6.23 24.81 22.47
N LEU A 559 6.18 24.29 21.24
CA LEU A 559 5.11 24.60 20.29
C LEU A 559 3.80 23.84 20.58
N GLY A 560 3.85 22.80 21.43
CA GLY A 560 2.65 22.12 21.92
C GLY A 560 1.90 21.26 20.90
N PHE A 561 2.55 20.86 19.80
CA PHE A 561 1.95 19.96 18.81
C PHE A 561 1.56 18.61 19.43
N ASN A 562 0.35 18.15 19.15
CA ASN A 562 -0.15 16.86 19.57
C ASN A 562 -1.02 16.26 18.46
N CYS A 563 -0.93 14.95 18.26
CA CYS A 563 -1.72 14.23 17.27
C CYS A 563 -2.91 13.52 17.92
N PRO A 564 -4.07 13.48 17.25
CA PRO A 564 -5.17 12.64 17.71
C PRO A 564 -4.77 11.16 17.61
N GLN A 565 -5.27 10.35 18.54
CA GLN A 565 -5.04 8.92 18.63
C GLN A 565 -6.20 8.14 18.00
N PRO A 566 -5.92 6.97 17.41
CA PRO A 566 -6.95 6.05 16.90
C PRO A 566 -8.03 5.76 17.96
N GLY A 567 -9.30 5.81 17.55
CA GLY A 567 -10.44 5.64 18.45
C GLY A 567 -11.05 6.94 18.98
N MET A 568 -10.35 8.08 18.83
CA MET A 568 -10.97 9.40 19.04
C MET A 568 -11.81 9.81 17.82
N TYR A 569 -12.97 10.44 18.05
CA TYR A 569 -13.80 10.97 16.97
C TYR A 569 -13.00 11.88 16.02
N GLY A 570 -12.15 12.75 16.59
CA GLY A 570 -11.27 13.64 15.82
C GLY A 570 -10.27 12.90 14.94
N PHE A 571 -9.84 11.68 15.30
CA PHE A 571 -8.98 10.85 14.45
C PHE A 571 -9.77 10.31 13.25
N ASN A 572 -10.90 9.64 13.51
CA ASN A 572 -11.68 8.93 12.49
C ASN A 572 -12.22 9.83 11.36
N VAL A 573 -12.29 11.15 11.58
CA VAL A 573 -12.76 12.13 10.58
C VAL A 573 -11.65 13.04 10.06
N SER A 574 -10.41 12.90 10.56
CA SER A 574 -9.31 13.80 10.22
C SER A 574 -8.05 13.10 9.74
N TYR A 575 -7.78 11.87 10.15
CA TYR A 575 -6.56 11.14 9.79
C TYR A 575 -6.88 9.68 9.43
N GLY A 576 -6.12 9.15 8.48
CA GLY A 576 -6.14 7.74 8.09
C GLY A 576 -4.84 7.03 8.48
N LYS A 577 -4.83 5.71 8.36
CA LYS A 577 -3.62 4.89 8.54
C LYS A 577 -3.21 4.32 7.19
N ARG A 578 -1.90 4.23 6.96
CA ARG A 578 -1.40 3.48 5.81
C ARG A 578 -1.64 2.00 6.05
N ASP A 579 -2.26 1.37 5.07
CA ASP A 579 -2.35 -0.08 4.98
C ASP A 579 -0.98 -0.66 4.57
N GLY A 580 -0.66 -1.85 5.08
CA GLY A 580 0.61 -2.53 4.81
C GLY A 580 0.65 -3.16 3.41
N ASP A 581 -0.52 -3.41 2.81
CA ASP A 581 -0.66 -3.85 1.43
C ASP A 581 -0.62 -2.65 0.48
N SER A 582 0.46 -2.54 -0.30
CA SER A 582 0.78 -1.41 -1.18
C SER A 582 -0.15 -1.25 -2.40
N SER A 583 -1.33 -1.86 -2.41
CA SER A 583 -2.22 -1.97 -3.57
C SER A 583 -3.35 -0.93 -3.62
N THR A 584 -3.58 -0.14 -2.57
CA THR A 584 -4.62 0.90 -2.53
C THR A 584 -4.19 2.09 -1.68
N VAL A 585 -4.53 3.32 -2.12
CA VAL A 585 -4.29 4.55 -1.34
C VAL A 585 -5.25 4.56 -0.15
N SER A 586 -4.70 4.25 1.03
CA SER A 586 -5.44 4.12 2.30
C SER A 586 -5.47 5.42 3.10
N CYS A 587 -4.53 6.33 2.84
CA CYS A 587 -4.54 7.70 3.35
C CYS A 587 -3.75 8.62 2.42
N ASN A 588 -3.90 9.93 2.59
CA ASN A 588 -3.22 10.93 1.78
C ASN A 588 -1.79 11.15 2.31
N PHE A 589 -0.80 10.72 1.53
CA PHE A 589 0.60 11.07 1.69
C PHE A 589 1.18 11.65 0.39
N PRO A 590 1.98 12.73 0.46
CA PRO A 590 2.62 13.29 -0.73
C PRO A 590 3.49 12.25 -1.45
N GLY A 591 3.22 12.07 -2.75
CA GLY A 591 3.93 11.12 -3.62
C GLY A 591 3.46 9.66 -3.53
N GLU A 592 2.34 9.38 -2.86
CA GLU A 592 1.71 8.05 -2.87
C GLU A 592 0.84 7.87 -4.13
N ALA A 593 1.20 6.88 -4.96
CA ALA A 593 0.49 6.54 -6.19
C ALA A 593 -0.70 5.62 -5.92
N ARG A 594 -1.76 5.73 -6.75
CA ARG A 594 -2.79 4.70 -6.87
C ARG A 594 -2.19 3.50 -7.61
N THR A 595 -1.99 2.41 -6.90
CA THR A 595 -1.72 1.12 -7.54
C THR A 595 -3.04 0.52 -8.03
N PRO A 596 -3.10 0.00 -9.27
CA PRO A 596 -4.31 -0.63 -9.76
C PRO A 596 -4.60 -1.91 -8.97
N ILE A 597 -5.88 -2.12 -8.65
CA ILE A 597 -6.41 -3.43 -8.27
C ILE A 597 -6.02 -4.39 -9.40
N SER A 598 -5.21 -5.41 -9.08
CA SER A 598 -4.93 -6.51 -10.00
C SER A 598 -6.28 -7.07 -10.48
N GLY A 599 -6.54 -6.93 -11.78
CA GLY A 599 -7.88 -7.09 -12.33
C GLY A 599 -8.50 -8.46 -12.05
N VAL A 600 -9.43 -8.51 -11.10
CA VAL A 600 -10.65 -9.34 -11.11
C VAL A 600 -11.71 -8.63 -10.26
N ALA A 601 -12.57 -7.83 -10.91
CA ALA A 601 -13.98 -7.57 -10.55
C ALA A 601 -14.46 -6.24 -11.17
N ALA A 602 -14.42 -6.14 -12.49
CA ALA A 602 -15.38 -5.29 -13.19
C ALA A 602 -16.65 -6.14 -13.38
N ILE A 603 -17.68 -5.95 -12.54
CA ILE A 603 -19.04 -6.37 -12.86
C ILE A 603 -19.95 -5.16 -12.64
N ILE A 604 -20.37 -4.59 -13.77
CA ILE A 604 -21.34 -3.50 -13.97
C ILE A 604 -22.75 -3.96 -13.51
N PRO A 605 -23.66 -3.04 -13.13
CA PRO A 605 -24.84 -3.33 -12.34
C PRO A 605 -26.06 -3.73 -13.19
N ASN A 606 -26.86 -4.69 -12.72
CA ASN A 606 -28.32 -4.56 -12.67
C ASN A 606 -29.00 -5.78 -12.02
N LEU A 607 -29.85 -5.46 -11.04
CA LEU A 607 -31.19 -5.99 -10.75
C LEU A 607 -31.46 -7.49 -10.97
N THR A 608 -31.88 -8.13 -9.86
CA THR A 608 -32.44 -9.49 -9.68
C THR A 608 -31.47 -10.61 -9.28
N LEU A 609 -31.13 -10.65 -7.98
CA LEU A 609 -31.21 -11.91 -7.22
C LEU A 609 -31.37 -11.63 -5.71
N LEU A 610 -32.61 -11.76 -5.23
CA LEU A 610 -32.86 -12.16 -3.85
C LEU A 610 -32.19 -13.54 -3.66
N MET A 611 -31.04 -13.59 -2.97
CA MET A 611 -30.57 -14.67 -2.08
C MET A 611 -29.06 -14.50 -1.81
N GLY A 612 -28.71 -14.29 -0.53
CA GLY A 612 -27.39 -14.66 -0.02
C GLY A 612 -26.32 -13.56 -0.03
N VAL A 613 -26.58 -12.41 0.58
CA VAL A 613 -25.51 -11.69 1.31
C VAL A 613 -25.08 -12.64 2.45
N LEU A 614 -24.08 -13.49 2.21
CA LEU A 614 -23.24 -13.91 3.31
C LEU A 614 -22.45 -12.66 3.69
N ALA A 615 -23.05 -11.90 4.60
CA ALA A 615 -22.29 -11.06 5.48
C ALA A 615 -21.08 -11.88 5.94
N LEU A 616 -19.88 -11.30 5.89
CA LEU A 616 -18.84 -11.68 6.84
C LEU A 616 -19.44 -11.39 8.21
N SER A 617 -20.23 -12.34 8.72
CA SER A 617 -20.85 -12.25 10.02
C SER A 617 -19.70 -12.23 11.00
N VAL A 618 -19.61 -11.17 11.80
CA VAL A 618 -18.60 -11.06 12.85
C VAL A 618 -18.76 -12.27 13.78
N ASP A 619 -17.85 -13.24 13.65
CA ASP A 619 -17.90 -14.49 14.41
C ASP A 619 -17.20 -14.31 15.77
N ASN A 620 -17.98 -13.79 16.71
CA ASN A 620 -17.62 -13.69 18.12
C ASN A 620 -18.12 -14.90 18.94
N ASN A 621 -18.69 -15.92 18.30
CA ASN A 621 -19.23 -17.06 19.00
C ASN A 621 -18.09 -18.01 19.43
N ILE A 622 -17.99 -18.24 20.73
CA ILE A 622 -17.00 -19.17 21.31
C ILE A 622 -17.61 -20.49 21.80
N VAL A 623 -18.94 -20.61 21.75
CA VAL A 623 -19.65 -21.83 22.16
C VAL A 623 -19.19 -23.00 21.28
N GLY A 624 -18.82 -24.10 21.92
CA GLY A 624 -18.35 -25.33 21.27
C GLY A 624 -16.93 -25.26 20.72
N ARG A 625 -16.17 -24.18 20.94
CA ARG A 625 -14.75 -24.10 20.54
C ARG A 625 -13.85 -24.70 21.60
N LEU A 626 -12.73 -25.28 21.18
CA LEU A 626 -11.72 -25.82 22.08
C LEU A 626 -10.77 -24.73 22.61
N ALA A 627 -10.67 -24.63 23.93
CA ALA A 627 -9.73 -23.79 24.63
C ALA A 627 -8.64 -24.60 25.34
N LEU A 628 -7.37 -24.19 25.22
CA LEU A 628 -6.28 -24.69 26.04
C LEU A 628 -5.93 -23.66 27.11
N VAL A 629 -5.97 -24.07 28.38
CA VAL A 629 -5.52 -23.24 29.51
C VAL A 629 -4.25 -23.84 30.10
N THR A 630 -3.12 -23.17 29.92
CA THR A 630 -1.85 -23.63 30.53
C THR A 630 -1.81 -23.29 32.02
N GLY A 631 -1.46 -24.27 32.86
CA GLY A 631 -1.39 -24.04 34.32
C GLY A 631 -2.79 -23.93 34.93
N ALA A 632 -3.73 -24.72 34.42
CA ALA A 632 -5.14 -24.71 34.80
C ALA A 632 -5.38 -25.13 36.26
N THR A 633 -4.41 -25.78 36.91
CA THR A 633 -4.51 -26.20 38.32
C THR A 633 -4.16 -25.08 39.31
N GLY A 634 -3.65 -23.95 38.84
CA GLY A 634 -3.40 -22.75 39.65
C GLY A 634 -4.66 -21.90 39.81
N GLY A 635 -4.62 -20.93 40.74
CA GLY A 635 -5.77 -20.06 41.04
C GLY A 635 -6.35 -19.38 39.80
N ILE A 636 -5.55 -18.57 39.09
CA ILE A 636 -5.97 -17.84 37.87
C ILE A 636 -6.35 -18.81 36.75
N GLY A 637 -5.54 -19.84 36.50
CA GLY A 637 -5.80 -20.81 35.44
C GLY A 637 -7.13 -21.53 35.61
N SER A 638 -7.43 -22.00 36.84
CA SER A 638 -8.70 -22.68 37.13
C SER A 638 -9.90 -21.76 36.95
N ALA A 639 -9.79 -20.48 37.35
CA ALA A 639 -10.84 -19.50 37.16
C ALA A 639 -11.07 -19.16 35.68
N CYS A 640 -10.00 -19.06 34.88
CA CYS A 640 -10.11 -18.87 33.42
C CYS A 640 -10.78 -20.07 32.74
N ALA A 641 -10.42 -21.29 33.15
CA ALA A 641 -11.05 -22.51 32.65
C ALA A 641 -12.55 -22.57 32.98
N ARG A 642 -12.94 -22.22 34.23
CA ARG A 642 -14.35 -22.13 34.62
C ARG A 642 -15.10 -21.05 33.85
N ALA A 643 -14.49 -19.89 33.60
CA ALA A 643 -15.12 -18.82 32.82
C ALA A 643 -15.38 -19.25 31.37
N LEU A 644 -14.40 -19.86 30.70
CA LEU A 644 -14.56 -20.35 29.32
C LEU A 644 -15.54 -21.52 29.24
N ALA A 645 -15.56 -22.41 30.23
CA ALA A 645 -16.57 -23.46 30.33
C ALA A 645 -17.98 -22.87 30.48
N ALA A 646 -18.15 -21.85 31.32
CA ALA A 646 -19.43 -21.15 31.49
C ALA A 646 -19.89 -20.43 30.20
N ASP A 647 -18.95 -20.00 29.36
CA ASP A 647 -19.22 -19.45 28.02
C ASP A 647 -19.49 -20.53 26.95
N GLY A 648 -19.52 -21.82 27.33
CA GLY A 648 -19.84 -22.92 26.42
C GLY A 648 -18.65 -23.50 25.65
N CYS A 649 -17.41 -23.17 26.02
CA CYS A 649 -16.21 -23.75 25.38
C CYS A 649 -15.92 -25.17 25.88
N ASP A 650 -15.35 -25.99 25.02
CA ASP A 650 -14.65 -27.20 25.45
C ASP A 650 -13.27 -26.80 25.98
N VAL A 651 -12.76 -27.44 27.04
CA VAL A 651 -11.53 -26.98 27.71
C VAL A 651 -10.53 -28.11 27.96
N VAL A 652 -9.30 -27.89 27.52
CA VAL A 652 -8.12 -28.68 27.86
C VAL A 652 -7.42 -28.03 29.05
N LEU A 653 -7.34 -28.77 30.15
CA LEU A 653 -6.75 -28.34 31.41
C LEU A 653 -5.30 -28.83 31.49
N HIS A 654 -4.35 -27.95 31.20
CA HIS A 654 -2.93 -28.31 31.29
C HIS A 654 -2.40 -28.21 32.72
N TYR A 655 -1.65 -29.22 33.14
CA TYR A 655 -0.94 -29.30 34.42
C TYR A 655 0.48 -29.85 34.24
N SER A 656 1.39 -29.54 35.17
CA SER A 656 2.74 -30.11 35.22
C SER A 656 2.82 -31.30 36.18
N SER A 657 2.55 -31.06 37.46
CA SER A 657 2.69 -32.05 38.54
C SER A 657 1.41 -32.32 39.35
N SER A 658 0.40 -31.44 39.31
CA SER A 658 -0.82 -31.56 40.14
C SER A 658 -1.95 -32.32 39.45
N LEU A 659 -1.77 -33.63 39.22
CA LEU A 659 -2.78 -34.48 38.56
C LEU A 659 -4.14 -34.40 39.26
N ASP A 660 -4.19 -34.65 40.57
CA ASP A 660 -5.44 -34.70 41.35
C ASP A 660 -6.27 -33.42 41.21
N LYS A 661 -5.62 -32.25 41.19
CA LYS A 661 -6.31 -30.96 41.01
C LYS A 661 -6.87 -30.80 39.60
N ALA A 662 -6.19 -31.34 38.59
CA ALA A 662 -6.65 -31.29 37.21
C ALA A 662 -7.86 -32.21 37.02
N GLU A 663 -7.81 -33.41 37.61
CA GLU A 663 -8.91 -34.38 37.59
C GLU A 663 -10.15 -33.86 38.33
N ASP A 664 -9.97 -33.33 39.54
CA ASP A 664 -11.05 -32.72 40.33
C ASP A 664 -11.71 -31.55 39.57
N LEU A 665 -10.91 -30.65 38.97
CA LEU A 665 -11.42 -29.57 38.15
C LEU A 665 -12.18 -30.08 36.92
N ALA A 666 -11.63 -31.08 36.21
CA ALA A 666 -12.28 -31.67 35.05
C ALA A 666 -13.63 -32.31 35.44
N GLN A 667 -13.67 -33.02 36.56
CA GLN A 667 -14.89 -33.64 37.08
C GLN A 667 -15.95 -32.59 37.41
N GLN A 668 -15.59 -31.55 38.17
CA GLN A 668 -16.51 -30.47 38.51
C GLN A 668 -17.08 -29.76 37.28
N LEU A 669 -16.26 -29.59 36.23
CA LEU A 669 -16.71 -29.00 34.98
C LEU A 669 -17.67 -29.93 34.23
N ARG A 670 -17.38 -31.23 34.15
CA ARG A 670 -18.29 -32.23 33.53
C ARG A 670 -19.64 -32.31 34.25
N GLU A 671 -19.64 -32.28 35.58
CA GLU A 671 -20.86 -32.29 36.38
C GLU A 671 -21.74 -31.06 36.12
N ARG A 672 -21.11 -29.90 35.92
CA ARG A 672 -21.83 -28.63 35.66
C ARG A 672 -22.20 -28.42 34.20
N HIS A 673 -21.46 -29.03 33.27
CA HIS A 673 -21.55 -28.81 31.83
C HIS A 673 -21.44 -30.15 31.06
N PRO A 674 -22.43 -31.06 31.18
CA PRO A 674 -22.31 -32.44 30.70
C PRO A 674 -22.13 -32.58 29.17
N GLU A 675 -22.57 -31.59 28.40
CA GLU A 675 -22.49 -31.58 26.93
C GLU A 675 -21.14 -31.07 26.38
N GLN A 676 -20.26 -30.58 27.26
CA GLN A 676 -18.97 -30.01 26.89
C GLN A 676 -17.83 -31.00 27.15
N LEU A 677 -16.79 -30.94 26.31
CA LEU A 677 -15.59 -31.77 26.45
C LEU A 677 -14.60 -31.10 27.41
N PHE A 678 -14.25 -31.81 28.49
CA PHE A 678 -13.17 -31.44 29.39
C PHE A 678 -12.13 -32.55 29.45
N THR A 679 -10.91 -32.24 29.05
CA THR A 679 -9.77 -33.18 29.10
C THR A 679 -8.58 -32.55 29.80
N ILE A 680 -7.68 -33.38 30.31
CA ILE A 680 -6.48 -32.95 31.02
C ILE A 680 -5.24 -33.27 30.18
N ALA A 681 -4.25 -32.38 30.20
CA ALA A 681 -3.00 -32.59 29.46
C ALA A 681 -1.80 -32.34 30.37
N ARG A 682 -0.88 -33.31 30.44
CA ARG A 682 0.35 -33.16 31.22
C ARG A 682 1.49 -32.65 30.36
N ALA A 683 2.14 -31.57 30.78
CA ALA A 683 3.48 -31.22 30.28
C ALA A 683 4.28 -30.47 31.35
N ASP A 684 5.56 -30.81 31.46
CA ASP A 684 6.50 -30.00 32.23
C ASP A 684 7.10 -28.93 31.32
N LEU A 685 6.74 -27.67 31.57
CA LEU A 685 7.18 -26.53 30.76
C LEU A 685 8.64 -26.14 30.98
N THR A 686 9.36 -26.79 31.91
CA THR A 686 10.83 -26.73 31.94
C THR A 686 11.46 -27.60 30.86
N SER A 687 10.75 -28.65 30.42
CA SER A 687 11.19 -29.52 29.33
C SER A 687 10.77 -28.95 27.99
N ARG A 688 11.77 -28.54 27.21
CA ARG A 688 11.57 -28.02 25.84
C ARG A 688 10.86 -29.03 24.95
N GLU A 689 11.13 -30.31 25.14
CA GLU A 689 10.51 -31.36 24.33
C GLU A 689 9.06 -31.59 24.74
N ALA A 690 8.77 -31.71 26.04
CA ALA A 690 7.39 -31.82 26.52
C ALA A 690 6.54 -30.63 26.07
N THR A 691 7.11 -29.42 26.06
CA THR A 691 6.43 -28.22 25.58
C THR A 691 6.11 -28.29 24.08
N ARG A 692 7.04 -28.75 23.23
CA ARG A 692 6.79 -28.90 21.78
C ARG A 692 5.71 -29.92 21.49
N GLN A 693 5.68 -31.00 22.26
CA GLN A 693 4.72 -32.10 22.06
C GLN A 693 3.35 -31.83 22.70
N LEU A 694 3.20 -30.82 23.55
CA LEU A 694 1.94 -30.54 24.25
C LEU A 694 0.75 -30.40 23.31
N VAL A 695 0.81 -29.47 22.34
CA VAL A 695 -0.30 -29.22 21.40
C VAL A 695 -0.52 -30.40 20.44
N PRO A 696 0.51 -31.00 19.81
CA PRO A 696 0.34 -32.22 19.02
C PRO A 696 -0.33 -33.36 19.81
N ASN A 697 0.10 -33.62 21.04
CA ASN A 697 -0.47 -34.69 21.87
C ASN A 697 -1.95 -34.43 22.17
N ILE A 698 -2.31 -33.19 22.50
CA ILE A 698 -3.71 -32.77 22.72
C ILE A 698 -4.55 -33.02 21.46
N LEU A 699 -4.08 -32.59 20.29
CA LEU A 699 -4.83 -32.72 19.05
C LEU A 699 -4.88 -34.17 18.53
N SER A 700 -3.96 -35.04 18.97
CA SER A 700 -3.96 -36.46 18.66
C SER A 700 -4.81 -37.31 19.61
N ASP A 701 -5.26 -36.75 20.74
CA ASP A 701 -6.13 -37.43 21.68
C ASP A 701 -7.46 -37.79 21.00
N PRO A 702 -7.93 -39.05 21.06
CA PRO A 702 -9.15 -39.48 20.39
C PRO A 702 -10.41 -38.69 20.81
N ALA A 703 -10.53 -38.30 22.08
CA ALA A 703 -11.67 -37.53 22.55
C ALA A 703 -11.66 -36.11 21.99
N VAL A 704 -10.47 -35.51 21.81
CA VAL A 704 -10.31 -34.18 21.23
C VAL A 704 -10.50 -34.22 19.72
N SER A 705 -9.75 -35.05 19.01
CA SER A 705 -9.74 -35.18 17.54
C SER A 705 -11.10 -35.57 16.94
N ALA A 706 -11.95 -36.27 17.70
CA ALA A 706 -13.30 -36.60 17.27
C ALA A 706 -14.20 -35.36 17.10
N LYS A 707 -13.93 -34.27 17.83
CA LYS A 707 -14.74 -33.03 17.83
C LYS A 707 -13.98 -31.82 17.29
N HIS A 708 -12.65 -31.80 17.39
CA HIS A 708 -11.82 -30.62 17.16
C HIS A 708 -10.61 -30.91 16.29
N LYS A 709 -10.33 -29.99 15.37
CA LYS A 709 -9.08 -29.96 14.58
C LYS A 709 -8.12 -28.85 15.01
N SER A 710 -8.57 -27.96 15.89
CA SER A 710 -7.86 -26.74 16.27
C SER A 710 -8.07 -26.41 17.74
N ILE A 711 -6.99 -26.00 18.41
CA ILE A 711 -7.09 -25.23 19.65
C ILE A 711 -7.42 -23.80 19.23
N SER A 712 -8.68 -23.42 19.37
CA SER A 712 -9.19 -22.13 18.88
C SER A 712 -8.89 -21.00 19.86
N ILE A 713 -8.80 -21.30 21.16
CA ILE A 713 -8.50 -20.33 22.21
C ILE A 713 -7.30 -20.83 23.01
N LEU A 714 -6.25 -20.02 23.13
CA LEU A 714 -5.10 -20.30 23.99
C LEU A 714 -5.07 -19.29 25.13
N VAL A 715 -5.17 -19.76 26.36
CA VAL A 715 -4.88 -18.99 27.57
C VAL A 715 -3.52 -19.42 28.09
N ALA A 716 -2.50 -18.64 27.72
CA ALA A 716 -1.11 -18.83 28.11
C ALA A 716 -0.91 -18.29 29.54
N ASN A 717 -1.34 -19.08 30.53
CA ASN A 717 -1.36 -18.71 31.94
C ASN A 717 -0.22 -19.30 32.77
N ALA A 718 0.33 -20.46 32.37
CA ALA A 718 1.34 -21.12 33.16
C ALA A 718 2.55 -20.21 33.40
N GLY A 719 2.97 -20.15 34.66
CA GLY A 719 4.13 -19.36 35.06
C GLY A 719 4.49 -19.63 36.52
N VAL A 720 5.73 -19.32 36.84
CA VAL A 720 6.28 -19.36 38.20
C VAL A 720 6.70 -17.95 38.61
N GLY A 721 6.63 -17.68 39.91
CA GLY A 721 7.19 -16.47 40.48
C GLY A 721 7.90 -16.80 41.78
N ARG A 722 9.23 -16.68 41.76
CA ARG A 722 10.07 -16.79 42.95
C ARG A 722 10.46 -15.39 43.38
N ARG A 723 10.27 -15.07 44.66
CA ARG A 723 10.55 -13.73 45.19
C ARG A 723 12.01 -13.62 45.62
N ILE A 724 12.86 -13.13 44.72
CA ILE A 724 14.28 -12.80 44.98
C ILE A 724 14.49 -11.34 44.61
N ARG A 725 14.59 -10.47 45.61
CA ARG A 725 14.52 -9.01 45.42
C ARG A 725 15.87 -8.37 45.12
N ASP A 726 16.89 -8.77 45.86
CA ASP A 726 18.24 -8.24 45.66
C ASP A 726 18.86 -8.95 44.46
N ILE A 727 19.37 -8.17 43.51
CA ILE A 727 19.94 -8.71 42.27
C ILE A 727 21.15 -9.62 42.55
N LYS A 728 21.88 -9.37 43.64
CA LYS A 728 23.04 -10.18 44.02
C LYS A 728 22.69 -11.62 44.40
N ASP A 729 21.42 -11.87 44.77
CA ASP A 729 20.93 -13.17 45.21
C ASP A 729 20.19 -13.91 44.06
N ILE A 730 20.13 -13.31 42.87
CA ILE A 730 19.53 -13.91 41.67
C ILE A 730 20.63 -14.65 40.91
N GLU A 731 20.65 -15.97 41.01
CA GLU A 731 21.57 -16.82 40.26
C GLU A 731 21.15 -16.91 38.78
N GLU A 732 22.10 -17.25 37.90
CA GLU A 732 21.81 -17.44 36.47
C GLU A 732 20.78 -18.55 36.24
N ASP A 733 20.83 -19.63 37.03
CA ASP A 733 19.84 -20.71 36.97
C ASP A 733 18.43 -20.23 37.36
N ASP A 734 18.31 -19.30 38.33
CA ASP A 734 17.03 -18.68 38.67
C ASP A 734 16.49 -17.83 37.52
N TRP A 735 17.37 -17.11 36.82
CA TRP A 735 17.01 -16.33 35.64
C TRP A 735 16.52 -17.23 34.50
N ASP A 736 17.31 -18.24 34.14
CA ASP A 736 17.02 -19.15 33.03
C ASP A 736 15.76 -19.97 33.28
N HIS A 737 15.59 -20.48 34.50
CA HIS A 737 14.37 -21.20 34.89
C HIS A 737 13.13 -20.33 34.76
N MET A 738 13.21 -19.06 35.19
CA MET A 738 12.10 -18.11 35.11
C MET A 738 11.71 -17.81 33.66
N LEU A 739 12.71 -17.55 32.79
CA LEU A 739 12.48 -17.23 31.38
C LEU A 739 12.01 -18.45 30.57
N GLU A 740 12.53 -19.64 30.85
CA GLU A 740 12.13 -20.88 30.18
C GLU A 740 10.62 -21.14 30.39
N ILE A 741 10.15 -21.07 31.64
CA ILE A 741 8.75 -21.31 31.95
C ILE A 741 7.87 -20.13 31.53
N ASN A 742 8.17 -18.90 31.95
CA ASN A 742 7.24 -17.78 31.80
C ASN A 742 7.19 -17.19 30.38
N SER A 743 8.24 -17.38 29.58
CA SER A 743 8.36 -16.73 28.27
C SER A 743 8.53 -17.75 27.15
N ARG A 744 9.60 -18.55 27.19
CA ARG A 744 9.94 -19.44 26.07
C ARG A 744 8.90 -20.55 25.89
N SER A 745 8.42 -21.15 26.97
CA SER A 745 7.41 -22.21 26.85
C SER A 745 6.10 -21.67 26.25
N GLN A 746 5.68 -20.46 26.66
CA GLN A 746 4.46 -19.82 26.13
C GLN A 746 4.61 -19.44 24.65
N PHE A 747 5.81 -19.01 24.21
CA PHE A 747 6.12 -18.83 22.79
C PHE A 747 5.93 -20.13 22.01
N VAL A 748 6.49 -21.24 22.51
CA VAL A 748 6.43 -22.55 21.83
C VAL A 748 4.99 -23.05 21.74
N VAL A 749 4.22 -22.96 22.82
CA VAL A 749 2.80 -23.36 22.84
C VAL A 749 1.98 -22.49 21.89
N THR A 750 2.19 -21.16 21.92
CA THR A 750 1.53 -20.22 20.99
C THR A 750 1.81 -20.61 19.54
N LYS A 751 3.10 -20.78 19.20
CA LYS A 751 3.55 -21.19 17.85
C LYS A 751 2.89 -22.50 17.40
N ALA A 752 2.74 -23.47 18.30
CA ALA A 752 2.15 -24.77 17.97
C ALA A 752 0.64 -24.70 17.71
N CYS A 753 -0.08 -23.73 18.29
CA CYS A 753 -1.51 -23.51 18.00
C CYS A 753 -1.76 -22.80 16.66
N LEU A 754 -0.84 -21.97 16.19
CA LEU A 754 -1.06 -21.10 15.02
C LEU A 754 -1.45 -21.82 13.71
N PRO A 755 -0.87 -22.98 13.33
CA PRO A 755 -1.21 -23.62 12.06
C PRO A 755 -2.71 -23.89 11.90
N ALA A 756 -3.34 -24.48 12.94
CA ALA A 756 -4.76 -24.81 12.90
C ALA A 756 -5.65 -23.55 13.06
N MET A 757 -5.22 -22.55 13.84
CA MET A 757 -5.92 -21.26 13.93
C MET A 757 -5.94 -20.52 12.58
N ARG A 758 -4.83 -20.57 11.82
CA ARG A 758 -4.71 -19.98 10.47
C ARG A 758 -5.61 -20.67 9.47
N GLU A 759 -5.66 -22.00 9.50
CA GLU A 759 -6.50 -22.79 8.61
C GLU A 759 -7.98 -22.43 8.75
N GLN A 760 -8.45 -22.22 9.98
CA GLN A 760 -9.83 -21.81 10.26
C GLN A 760 -10.06 -20.28 10.21
N ARG A 761 -9.02 -19.47 9.91
CA ARG A 761 -9.02 -18.00 9.98
C ARG A 761 -9.66 -17.43 11.25
N TRP A 762 -9.44 -18.10 12.38
CA TRP A 762 -10.03 -17.74 13.66
C TRP A 762 -9.12 -18.22 14.79
N GLY A 763 -8.77 -17.32 15.70
CA GLY A 763 -8.03 -17.68 16.90
C GLY A 763 -8.07 -16.59 17.97
N ARG A 764 -7.96 -16.99 19.23
CA ARG A 764 -7.82 -16.08 20.37
C ARG A 764 -6.63 -16.52 21.21
N VAL A 765 -5.60 -15.69 21.29
CA VAL A 765 -4.46 -15.91 22.18
C VAL A 765 -4.52 -14.87 23.30
N ILE A 766 -4.61 -15.34 24.53
CA ILE A 766 -4.62 -14.52 25.73
C ILE A 766 -3.40 -14.87 26.58
N LEU A 767 -2.47 -13.92 26.72
CA LEU A 767 -1.27 -14.08 27.53
C LEU A 767 -1.51 -13.51 28.94
N VAL A 768 -1.26 -14.29 29.99
CA VAL A 768 -1.39 -13.82 31.37
C VAL A 768 -0.06 -13.23 31.85
N GLY A 769 0.10 -11.94 31.59
CA GLY A 769 1.21 -11.09 32.01
C GLY A 769 1.25 -10.81 33.51
N SER A 770 1.74 -9.64 33.88
CA SER A 770 1.73 -9.13 35.25
C SER A 770 2.03 -7.64 35.23
N ILE A 771 1.57 -6.88 36.24
CA ILE A 771 2.03 -5.49 36.44
C ILE A 771 3.57 -5.38 36.47
N ALA A 772 4.27 -6.45 36.86
CA ALA A 772 5.72 -6.51 36.88
C ALA A 772 6.38 -6.36 35.50
N SER A 773 5.66 -6.58 34.39
CA SER A 773 6.23 -6.43 33.04
C SER A 773 6.64 -4.99 32.72
N LYS A 774 6.12 -4.00 33.45
CA LYS A 774 6.52 -2.58 33.33
C LYS A 774 7.75 -2.23 34.18
N GLY A 775 8.48 -3.24 34.68
CA GLY A 775 9.69 -3.07 35.49
C GLY A 775 9.45 -2.87 36.99
N GLY A 776 8.19 -2.82 37.43
CA GLY A 776 7.82 -2.75 38.84
C GLY A 776 7.64 -4.12 39.50
N GLY A 777 7.13 -4.12 40.73
CA GLY A 777 6.70 -5.34 41.45
C GLY A 777 7.68 -5.83 42.52
N ILE A 778 7.27 -6.88 43.22
CA ILE A 778 7.93 -7.34 44.46
C ILE A 778 8.80 -8.60 44.29
N ASN A 779 8.81 -9.21 43.09
CA ASN A 779 9.36 -10.54 42.85
C ASN A 779 10.83 -10.56 42.42
N GLY A 780 11.36 -9.47 41.83
CA GLY A 780 12.73 -9.40 41.32
C GLY A 780 12.80 -9.11 39.82
N CYS A 781 13.99 -8.74 39.33
CA CYS A 781 14.19 -8.32 37.94
C CYS A 781 14.02 -9.46 36.92
N HIS A 782 14.47 -10.68 37.23
CA HIS A 782 14.27 -11.88 36.39
C HIS A 782 12.77 -12.19 36.12
N TYR A 783 11.91 -12.11 37.13
CA TYR A 783 10.45 -12.25 36.95
C TYR A 783 9.89 -11.12 36.08
N ALA A 784 10.25 -9.86 36.37
CA ALA A 784 9.83 -8.70 35.58
C ALA A 784 10.26 -8.81 34.11
N ALA A 785 11.50 -9.24 33.84
CA ALA A 785 12.04 -9.49 32.52
C ALA A 785 11.25 -10.59 31.79
N SER A 786 10.95 -11.70 32.47
CA SER A 786 10.18 -12.81 31.87
C SER A 786 8.76 -12.37 31.45
N LYS A 787 8.08 -11.58 32.29
CA LYS A 787 6.74 -11.05 31.97
C LYS A 787 6.81 -9.91 30.95
N GLY A 788 7.88 -9.12 30.95
CA GLY A 788 8.18 -8.13 29.92
C GLY A 788 8.35 -8.77 28.54
N ALA A 789 9.17 -9.82 28.44
CA ALA A 789 9.40 -10.56 27.20
C ALA A 789 8.09 -11.12 26.62
N MET A 790 7.24 -11.71 27.47
CA MET A 790 5.94 -12.23 27.04
C MET A 790 4.98 -11.11 26.59
N THR A 791 4.94 -9.97 27.29
CA THR A 791 4.15 -8.81 26.88
C THR A 791 4.60 -8.28 25.52
N SER A 792 5.91 -8.07 25.32
CA SER A 792 6.46 -7.63 24.03
C SER A 792 6.20 -8.62 22.90
N MET A 793 6.31 -9.93 23.18
CA MET A 793 5.94 -10.97 22.23
C MET A 793 4.47 -10.88 21.83
N GLY A 794 3.56 -10.75 22.81
CA GLY A 794 2.13 -10.64 22.54
C GLY A 794 1.77 -9.44 21.67
N LEU A 795 2.33 -8.27 21.97
CA LEU A 795 2.12 -7.04 21.20
C LEU A 795 2.61 -7.17 19.75
N ASN A 796 3.76 -7.81 19.54
CA ASN A 796 4.26 -8.05 18.18
C ASN A 796 3.37 -9.04 17.41
N LEU A 797 3.01 -10.17 18.03
CA LEU A 797 2.16 -11.19 17.40
C LEU A 797 0.76 -10.65 17.09
N ALA A 798 0.22 -9.73 17.90
CA ALA A 798 -1.06 -9.09 17.65
C ALA A 798 -1.11 -8.36 16.30
N THR A 799 -0.02 -7.70 15.91
CA THR A 799 0.07 -7.00 14.61
C THR A 799 0.19 -7.99 13.45
N VAL A 800 1.01 -9.03 13.62
CA VAL A 800 1.33 -9.99 12.55
C VAL A 800 0.16 -10.93 12.24
N LEU A 801 -0.59 -11.35 13.27
CA LEU A 801 -1.63 -12.38 13.12
C LEU A 801 -3.04 -11.81 12.88
N ALA A 802 -3.23 -10.49 13.03
CA ALA A 802 -4.53 -9.86 12.84
C ALA A 802 -5.15 -10.08 11.44
N PRO A 803 -4.40 -10.00 10.32
CA PRO A 803 -4.96 -10.28 8.99
C PRO A 803 -5.43 -11.74 8.82
N GLU A 804 -4.95 -12.64 9.68
CA GLU A 804 -5.28 -14.07 9.67
C GLU A 804 -6.52 -14.39 10.53
N GLY A 805 -7.20 -13.39 11.10
CA GLY A 805 -8.38 -13.57 11.96
C GLY A 805 -8.05 -14.00 13.40
N ILE A 806 -6.79 -13.87 13.81
CA ILE A 806 -6.28 -14.29 15.11
C ILE A 806 -5.96 -13.05 15.95
N THR A 807 -6.56 -12.95 17.14
CA THR A 807 -6.28 -11.84 18.08
C THR A 807 -5.30 -12.28 19.16
N VAL A 808 -4.39 -11.39 19.55
CA VAL A 808 -3.46 -11.63 20.68
C VAL A 808 -3.61 -10.50 21.69
N ASN A 809 -3.97 -10.81 22.94
CA ASN A 809 -4.13 -9.82 24.01
C ASN A 809 -3.42 -10.27 25.29
N ILE A 810 -3.15 -9.30 26.18
CA ILE A 810 -2.43 -9.51 27.42
C ILE A 810 -3.30 -9.06 28.60
N VAL A 811 -3.53 -9.96 29.55
CA VAL A 811 -4.08 -9.62 30.87
C VAL A 811 -2.92 -9.44 31.83
N GLN A 812 -2.89 -8.36 32.59
CA GLN A 812 -1.81 -8.05 33.54
C GLN A 812 -2.35 -8.03 34.97
N PRO A 813 -2.36 -9.18 35.67
CA PRO A 813 -2.73 -9.20 37.08
C PRO A 813 -1.65 -8.54 37.96
N ALA A 814 -2.10 -7.85 39.01
CA ALA A 814 -1.23 -7.38 40.10
C ALA A 814 -1.40 -8.25 41.36
N MET A 815 -2.04 -7.71 42.40
CA MET A 815 -2.18 -8.38 43.69
C MET A 815 -3.41 -9.30 43.73
N ILE A 816 -3.30 -10.48 43.12
CA ILE A 816 -4.38 -11.48 43.10
C ILE A 816 -4.20 -12.52 44.22
N GLY A 817 -5.20 -12.66 45.08
CA GLY A 817 -5.25 -13.63 46.17
C GLY A 817 -5.55 -15.06 45.69
N ALA A 818 -5.49 -16.03 46.60
CA ALA A 818 -5.77 -17.45 46.32
C ALA A 818 -4.92 -18.10 45.20
N THR A 819 -3.80 -17.47 44.83
CA THR A 819 -2.84 -17.97 43.83
C THR A 819 -1.69 -18.76 44.47
N GLY A 820 -1.52 -18.67 45.80
CA GLY A 820 -0.33 -19.16 46.52
C GLY A 820 0.88 -18.22 46.44
N MET A 821 0.83 -17.14 45.64
CA MET A 821 1.91 -16.16 45.51
C MET A 821 1.86 -15.03 46.54
N ILE A 822 0.66 -14.78 47.10
CA ILE A 822 0.42 -13.73 48.10
C ILE A 822 -0.17 -14.40 49.34
N PRO A 823 0.33 -14.08 50.55
CA PRO A 823 -0.26 -14.57 51.79
C PRO A 823 -1.74 -14.17 51.90
N THR A 824 -2.58 -15.11 52.32
CA THR A 824 -3.99 -14.83 52.59
C THR A 824 -4.09 -13.90 53.81
N PRO A 825 -4.83 -12.78 53.72
CA PRO A 825 -5.10 -11.92 54.88
C PRO A 825 -5.75 -12.73 56.01
N LYS A 826 -5.27 -12.56 57.25
CA LYS A 826 -5.86 -13.20 58.43
C LYS A 826 -7.10 -12.45 58.92
N ALA A 827 -7.17 -11.14 58.69
CA ALA A 827 -8.35 -10.32 58.95
C ALA A 827 -8.86 -9.62 57.67
N THR A 828 -10.14 -9.24 57.68
CA THR A 828 -10.83 -8.55 56.57
C THR A 828 -11.08 -7.07 56.85
N THR A 829 -10.73 -6.59 58.05
CA THR A 829 -10.92 -5.23 58.53
C THR A 829 -9.61 -4.69 59.10
N TRP A 830 -9.31 -3.42 58.85
CA TRP A 830 -8.17 -2.70 59.43
C TRP A 830 -8.56 -1.24 59.66
N GLU A 831 -7.88 -0.57 60.60
CA GLU A 831 -8.07 0.86 60.85
C GLU A 831 -7.18 1.68 59.90
N SER A 832 -7.61 2.87 59.48
CA SER A 832 -6.86 3.68 58.52
C SER A 832 -5.53 4.24 59.07
N ASN A 833 -5.38 4.29 60.39
CA ASN A 833 -4.20 4.73 61.14
C ASN A 833 -3.26 3.58 61.53
N VAL A 834 -3.56 2.34 61.14
CA VAL A 834 -2.76 1.17 61.50
C VAL A 834 -1.34 1.29 60.91
N ASP A 835 -0.32 0.93 61.69
CA ASP A 835 1.05 0.93 61.21
C ASP A 835 1.24 -0.18 60.17
N LYS A 836 1.48 0.22 58.92
CA LYS A 836 1.66 -0.70 57.78
C LYS A 836 2.94 -1.53 57.92
N GLU A 837 3.94 -1.05 58.65
CA GLU A 837 5.18 -1.80 58.88
C GLU A 837 4.98 -2.88 59.94
N GLU A 838 4.20 -2.59 60.98
CA GLU A 838 3.77 -3.61 61.95
C GLU A 838 2.93 -4.71 61.26
N LEU A 839 1.94 -4.31 60.45
CA LEU A 839 1.11 -5.22 59.68
C LEU A 839 1.90 -6.15 58.76
N ARG A 840 3.01 -5.68 58.17
CA ARG A 840 3.86 -6.52 57.32
C ARG A 840 4.41 -7.74 58.04
N THR A 841 4.58 -7.66 59.36
CA THR A 841 5.08 -8.77 60.17
C THR A 841 3.95 -9.64 60.73
N THR A 842 2.84 -9.04 61.15
CA THR A 842 1.75 -9.75 61.85
C THR A 842 0.72 -10.36 60.88
N ASP A 843 0.36 -9.63 59.82
CA ASP A 843 -0.56 -10.04 58.76
C ASP A 843 -0.10 -9.48 57.39
N PRO A 844 0.92 -10.09 56.76
CA PRO A 844 1.47 -9.62 55.50
C PRO A 844 0.45 -9.61 54.35
N GLY A 845 -0.57 -10.48 54.41
CA GLY A 845 -1.67 -10.48 53.43
C GLY A 845 -2.50 -9.22 53.55
N LEU A 846 -2.88 -8.84 54.77
CA LEU A 846 -3.62 -7.61 55.05
C LEU A 846 -2.79 -6.34 54.80
N ALA A 847 -1.48 -6.39 55.05
CA ALA A 847 -0.56 -5.30 54.70
C ALA A 847 -0.57 -5.01 53.19
N ILE A 848 -0.61 -6.06 52.36
CA ILE A 848 -0.70 -5.92 50.90
C ILE A 848 -2.11 -5.44 50.52
N ALA A 849 -3.17 -6.08 51.02
CA ALA A 849 -4.55 -5.73 50.70
C ALA A 849 -4.88 -4.26 51.03
N SER A 850 -4.47 -3.78 52.20
CA SER A 850 -4.66 -2.38 52.63
C SER A 850 -3.84 -1.36 51.80
N SER A 851 -2.79 -1.81 51.11
CA SER A 851 -1.98 -0.99 50.20
C SER A 851 -2.57 -0.86 48.79
N VAL A 852 -3.49 -1.75 48.41
CA VAL A 852 -4.22 -1.65 47.13
C VAL A 852 -5.27 -0.53 47.25
N PRO A 853 -5.46 0.35 46.25
CA PRO A 853 -6.45 1.42 46.32
C PRO A 853 -7.90 0.98 46.49
N VAL A 854 -8.31 -0.15 45.89
CA VAL A 854 -9.63 -0.77 46.17
C VAL A 854 -9.65 -1.58 47.48
N HIS A 855 -8.54 -1.55 48.24
CA HIS A 855 -8.46 -2.03 49.61
C HIS A 855 -8.74 -3.53 49.80
N ARG A 856 -8.47 -4.33 48.78
CA ARG A 856 -8.53 -5.79 48.84
C ARG A 856 -7.59 -6.39 47.81
N LEU A 857 -7.31 -7.68 47.96
CA LEU A 857 -6.73 -8.47 46.88
C LEU A 857 -7.78 -8.68 45.77
N GLY A 858 -7.32 -8.71 44.52
CA GLY A 858 -8.15 -9.17 43.41
C GLY A 858 -8.41 -10.68 43.52
N THR A 859 -9.49 -11.16 42.93
CA THR A 859 -9.79 -12.60 42.88
C THR A 859 -9.41 -13.20 41.52
N PRO A 860 -9.07 -14.50 41.45
CA PRO A 860 -8.83 -15.18 40.19
C PRO A 860 -9.97 -15.03 39.16
N GLU A 861 -11.23 -15.01 39.61
CA GLU A 861 -12.41 -14.87 38.77
C GLU A 861 -12.46 -13.52 38.05
N GLU A 862 -11.94 -12.45 38.67
CA GLU A 862 -11.84 -11.13 38.04
C GLU A 862 -10.87 -11.16 36.86
N VAL A 863 -9.81 -11.99 36.92
CA VAL A 863 -8.93 -12.25 35.77
C VAL A 863 -9.66 -13.09 34.72
N GLY A 864 -10.39 -14.11 35.14
CA GLY A 864 -11.22 -14.95 34.26
C GLY A 864 -12.25 -14.16 33.44
N ASN A 865 -12.86 -13.12 34.03
CA ASN A 865 -13.79 -12.22 33.34
C ASN A 865 -13.11 -11.49 32.16
N ILE A 866 -11.88 -11.03 32.34
CA ILE A 866 -11.12 -10.35 31.27
C ILE A 866 -10.69 -11.36 30.19
N VAL A 867 -10.30 -12.58 30.57
CA VAL A 867 -9.99 -13.64 29.61
C VAL A 867 -11.21 -13.98 28.75
N SER A 868 -12.38 -14.15 29.37
CA SER A 868 -13.65 -14.37 28.69
C SER A 868 -14.02 -13.21 27.75
N MET A 869 -13.82 -11.96 28.18
CA MET A 869 -13.97 -10.78 27.32
C MET A 869 -13.06 -10.86 26.08
N PHE A 870 -11.76 -11.10 26.26
CA PHE A 870 -10.82 -11.22 25.14
C PHE A 870 -11.12 -12.41 24.22
N ALA A 871 -11.64 -13.52 24.75
CA ALA A 871 -12.06 -14.65 23.92
C ALA A 871 -13.26 -14.28 23.03
N ARG A 872 -14.25 -13.56 23.57
CA ARG A 872 -15.50 -13.20 22.86
C ARG A 872 -15.36 -11.99 21.94
N THR A 873 -14.35 -11.14 22.11
CA THR A 873 -14.25 -9.88 21.37
C THR A 873 -13.17 -9.93 20.30
N GLY A 874 -13.52 -10.36 19.09
CA GLY A 874 -12.59 -10.43 17.94
C GLY A 874 -12.07 -9.08 17.43
N TYR A 875 -12.62 -7.96 17.90
CA TYR A 875 -12.15 -6.61 17.57
C TYR A 875 -11.11 -6.06 18.57
N MET A 876 -10.78 -6.81 19.62
CA MET A 876 -9.70 -6.48 20.54
C MET A 876 -8.48 -7.33 20.19
N THR A 877 -7.40 -6.68 19.76
CA THR A 877 -6.07 -7.30 19.60
C THR A 877 -5.00 -6.27 20.01
N GLY A 878 -3.86 -6.75 20.50
CA GLY A 878 -2.76 -5.91 20.97
C GLY A 878 -3.05 -5.13 22.25
N GLN A 879 -4.07 -5.52 23.01
CA GLN A 879 -4.45 -4.81 24.24
C GLN A 879 -3.70 -5.35 25.46
N GLU A 880 -3.29 -4.45 26.34
CA GLU A 880 -2.77 -4.75 27.69
C GLU A 880 -3.79 -4.27 28.72
N VAL A 881 -4.48 -5.19 29.41
CA VAL A 881 -5.45 -4.82 30.45
C VAL A 881 -4.89 -5.10 31.83
N LEU A 882 -4.64 -4.03 32.59
CA LEU A 882 -4.15 -4.08 33.95
C LEU A 882 -5.29 -4.36 34.95
N VAL A 883 -5.20 -5.49 35.65
CA VAL A 883 -6.14 -5.91 36.71
C VAL A 883 -5.46 -5.69 38.06
N SER A 884 -5.50 -4.43 38.54
CA SER A 884 -4.64 -3.99 39.65
C SER A 884 -5.34 -3.34 40.84
N GLY A 885 -6.66 -3.17 40.79
CA GLY A 885 -7.38 -2.51 41.88
C GLY A 885 -6.92 -1.06 42.12
N GLY A 886 -6.44 -0.39 41.07
CA GLY A 886 -5.97 1.00 41.11
C GLY A 886 -4.47 1.18 41.33
N LEU A 887 -3.69 0.10 41.52
CA LEU A 887 -2.23 0.21 41.55
C LEU A 887 -1.72 0.65 40.16
N ARG A 888 -0.85 1.66 40.15
CA ARG A 888 -0.24 2.22 38.94
C ARG A 888 1.15 1.65 38.73
#